data_AF-A0A7C2ACV0-F1
#
_entry.id   AF-A0A7C2ACV0-F1
#
_cell.length_a   1.000
_cell.length_b   1.000
_cell.length_c   1.000
_cell.angle_alpha   90.00
_cell.angle_beta   90.00
_cell.angle_gamma   90.00
#
_symmetry.space_group_name_H-M   'P 1'
#
loop_
_entity.id
_entity.type
_entity.pdbx_description
1 polymer ?
#
loop_
_entity_poly.entity_id
_entity_poly.type
_entity_poly.pdbx_seq_one_letter_code
_entity_poly.pdbx_strand_id
1 'polypeptide(L)'
;MTVLSKEYFIKTKFGKLRMKNPEAYTKGSGKKVEWVCDCGIEKSIPIYNVTSGNTVSCGKCNLLSKEYFENTKFGKLRMKNPDAYHKGSNKKVKWVCDCGKETRTKILAITSGDTVSCRNCNLLSKKYFTNTKFGKLRMKNPEAYTKGSGKKVEWICDCGKETTTQICIVTKGGAKTCGNCNLLSKEYFTKTKFGKLKMKYPETYHKSSSKKVKWVCDCGKEKLILIYNITSGGAKTCGNCNLLSKEYFTKTKFGKLMMKNPKAYTKGSDKKVEWICDCGKEKLIRICNVTISESVSCGKCNLLSKEYFKKTKFGKLRMIYPEAYHKGSKKKVKWVCECGKEKLIPICNVISRNTKTCGTCRKQYEDWYSENEVYLRKLKCPISPDSIPSGSIQALEPITNTGKPFKAICQSCKGVYYPVWDSIRQGVSLTCGCYHGKLTNGQLKLKSIIESFGIEVKLEYPVNGLKYDLFVPSGNLLIEFNGLKWHSLEYSKKRDIRKYDNAIANDFQFIMFYEDEIANNFEKVTNLLKNRLNVNELKSVRPKDTTIKLVDSRIADEFYESNHYIGKCRAKVNYGVYLDGSNLIALMSFKKPTRQSTHDFELVRMSSDSKHRVHGIWSKLLKMFIKEYSPKSIVSFSDNRLFSGKVYEKLSFKYDGTIPPDYYWAKGMVRRHKSGLRKTNKEKLTGKTEIELRTAQGYERIWDLGK
;
A
#
# COMPACT_ATOMS: atom_id res chain seq x y z
N MET A 1 -83.00 48.56 -7.78
CA MET A 1 -83.09 47.21 -7.15
C MET A 1 -82.82 46.16 -8.21
N THR A 2 -81.85 45.26 -8.01
CA THR A 2 -81.54 44.21 -8.99
C THR A 2 -82.62 43.12 -8.97
N VAL A 3 -83.36 42.98 -10.08
CA VAL A 3 -84.30 41.88 -10.31
C VAL A 3 -83.52 40.69 -10.85
N LEU A 4 -83.62 39.55 -10.17
CA LEU A 4 -83.06 38.28 -10.62
C LEU A 4 -84.12 37.56 -11.47
N SER A 5 -83.74 37.14 -12.68
CA SER A 5 -84.67 36.49 -13.62
C SER A 5 -85.09 35.10 -13.17
N LYS A 6 -86.16 34.58 -13.76
CA LYS A 6 -86.59 33.19 -13.58
C LYS A 6 -85.49 32.19 -13.94
N GLU A 7 -84.78 32.38 -15.07
CA GLU A 7 -83.65 31.52 -15.45
C GLU A 7 -82.55 31.47 -14.38
N TYR A 8 -82.29 32.59 -13.69
CA TYR A 8 -81.29 32.64 -12.62
C TYR A 8 -81.65 31.68 -11.48
N PHE A 9 -82.91 31.69 -11.01
CA PHE A 9 -83.34 30.81 -9.93
C PHE A 9 -83.51 29.35 -10.35
N ILE A 10 -83.79 29.06 -11.62
CA ILE A 10 -83.78 27.68 -12.15
C ILE A 10 -82.36 27.09 -12.09
N LYS A 11 -81.37 27.85 -12.56
CA LYS A 11 -79.99 27.36 -12.69
C LYS A 11 -79.23 27.38 -11.36
N THR A 12 -79.57 28.31 -10.47
CA THR A 12 -78.77 28.54 -9.24
C THR A 12 -79.24 27.66 -8.08
N LYS A 13 -78.27 26.99 -7.45
CA LYS A 13 -78.45 26.28 -6.20
C LYS A 13 -77.78 27.06 -5.07
N PHE A 14 -78.47 27.24 -3.95
CA PHE A 14 -77.99 28.02 -2.81
C PHE A 14 -77.68 27.09 -1.64
N GLY A 15 -76.40 26.73 -1.49
CA GLY A 15 -75.99 25.66 -0.59
C GLY A 15 -76.62 24.32 -1.02
N LYS A 16 -77.49 23.77 -0.17
CA LYS A 16 -78.29 22.56 -0.44
C LYS A 16 -79.72 22.85 -0.91
N LEU A 17 -80.11 24.12 -1.11
CA LEU A 17 -81.48 24.53 -1.41
C LEU A 17 -81.66 24.93 -2.88
N ARG A 18 -82.79 24.55 -3.49
CA ARG A 18 -83.26 24.99 -4.81
C ARG A 18 -84.68 25.57 -4.70
N MET A 19 -84.98 26.63 -5.44
CA MET A 19 -86.32 27.22 -5.44
C MET A 19 -87.27 26.26 -6.18
N LYS A 20 -88.40 25.91 -5.56
CA LYS A 20 -89.30 24.89 -6.10
C LYS A 20 -89.98 25.34 -7.39
N ASN A 21 -90.53 26.56 -7.38
CA ASN A 21 -91.23 27.18 -8.50
C ASN A 21 -90.57 28.53 -8.84
N PRO A 22 -89.54 28.55 -9.71
CA PRO A 22 -88.80 29.77 -10.00
C PRO A 22 -89.62 30.82 -10.78
N GLU A 23 -89.54 32.07 -10.33
CA GLU A 23 -90.05 33.27 -11.00
C GLU A 23 -89.02 34.40 -10.88
N ALA A 24 -89.26 35.54 -11.54
CA ALA A 24 -88.40 36.71 -11.38
C ALA A 24 -88.69 37.41 -10.04
N TYR A 25 -87.64 37.62 -9.24
CA TYR A 25 -87.76 38.27 -7.93
C TYR A 25 -86.62 39.27 -7.69
N THR A 26 -86.90 40.35 -6.97
CA THR A 26 -85.85 41.26 -6.48
C THR A 26 -84.98 40.56 -5.45
N LYS A 27 -83.65 40.67 -5.58
CA LYS A 27 -82.67 39.97 -4.72
C LYS A 27 -82.86 40.24 -3.21
N GLY A 28 -83.30 41.45 -2.85
CA GLY A 28 -83.58 41.85 -1.47
C GLY A 28 -85.00 41.53 -0.98
N SER A 29 -85.80 40.78 -1.73
CA SER A 29 -87.21 40.57 -1.40
C SER A 29 -87.41 39.77 -0.11
N GLY A 30 -88.27 40.29 0.77
CA GLY A 30 -88.78 39.62 1.97
C GLY A 30 -89.81 38.52 1.69
N LYS A 31 -90.30 38.39 0.45
CA LYS A 31 -91.32 37.40 0.07
C LYS A 31 -90.81 35.98 0.38
N LYS A 32 -91.63 35.18 1.06
CA LYS A 32 -91.35 33.75 1.31
C LYS A 32 -91.80 32.94 0.11
N VAL A 33 -90.94 32.02 -0.32
CA VAL A 33 -91.23 31.03 -1.36
C VAL A 33 -90.72 29.68 -0.91
N GLU A 34 -91.21 28.62 -1.55
CA GLU A 34 -90.82 27.25 -1.22
C GLU A 34 -89.45 26.89 -1.80
N TRP A 35 -88.61 26.32 -0.94
CA TRP A 35 -87.28 25.81 -1.29
C TRP A 35 -87.20 24.33 -0.96
N VAL A 36 -86.65 23.54 -1.89
CA VAL A 36 -86.40 22.11 -1.71
C VAL A 36 -84.93 21.91 -1.36
N CYS A 37 -84.66 21.22 -0.25
CA CYS A 37 -83.30 20.83 0.11
C CYS A 37 -82.88 19.53 -0.59
N ASP A 38 -81.58 19.30 -0.78
CA ASP A 38 -81.04 18.04 -1.33
C ASP A 38 -81.54 16.77 -0.62
N CYS A 39 -81.93 16.87 0.66
CA CYS A 39 -82.50 15.75 1.41
C CYS A 39 -84.01 15.55 1.17
N GLY A 40 -84.61 16.25 0.20
CA GLY A 40 -86.03 16.17 -0.18
C GLY A 40 -86.98 16.99 0.69
N ILE A 41 -86.52 17.65 1.75
CA ILE A 41 -87.39 18.46 2.62
C ILE A 41 -87.67 19.82 1.98
N GLU A 42 -88.95 20.15 1.86
CA GLU A 42 -89.42 21.46 1.40
C GLU A 42 -89.61 22.42 2.58
N LYS A 43 -89.30 23.70 2.37
CA LYS A 43 -89.44 24.73 3.40
C LYS A 43 -89.68 26.11 2.80
N SER A 44 -90.65 26.82 3.37
CA SER A 44 -90.92 28.23 3.08
C SER A 44 -89.86 29.15 3.71
N ILE A 45 -89.06 29.83 2.88
CA ILE A 45 -87.97 30.71 3.34
C ILE A 45 -87.99 32.04 2.56
N PRO A 46 -87.77 33.20 3.23
CA PRO A 46 -87.63 34.49 2.54
C PRO A 46 -86.50 34.47 1.50
N ILE A 47 -86.74 35.05 0.33
CA ILE A 47 -85.79 35.04 -0.79
C ILE A 47 -84.44 35.67 -0.39
N TYR A 48 -84.45 36.79 0.35
CA TYR A 48 -83.21 37.44 0.77
C TYR A 48 -82.32 36.55 1.65
N ASN A 49 -82.89 35.72 2.53
CA ASN A 49 -82.11 34.86 3.44
C ASN A 49 -81.35 33.74 2.71
N VAL A 50 -81.92 33.25 1.60
CA VAL A 50 -81.27 32.22 0.80
C VAL A 50 -80.26 32.85 -0.16
N THR A 51 -80.61 33.95 -0.81
CA THR A 51 -79.73 34.64 -1.77
C THR A 51 -78.55 35.37 -1.13
N SER A 52 -78.64 35.77 0.15
CA SER A 52 -77.51 36.29 0.94
C SER A 52 -76.60 35.21 1.53
N GLY A 53 -77.03 33.94 1.50
CA GLY A 53 -76.31 32.82 2.11
C GLY A 53 -76.56 32.62 3.61
N ASN A 54 -77.49 33.37 4.23
CA ASN A 54 -77.85 33.17 5.64
C ASN A 54 -78.49 31.81 5.92
N THR A 55 -79.16 31.21 4.93
CA THR A 55 -79.73 29.87 5.05
C THR A 55 -79.31 29.01 3.87
N VAL A 56 -78.50 27.99 4.15
CA VAL A 56 -77.88 27.12 3.13
C VAL A 56 -78.35 25.66 3.17
N SER A 57 -79.25 25.29 4.09
CA SER A 57 -79.81 23.93 4.18
C SER A 57 -81.12 23.86 4.97
N CYS A 58 -81.72 22.67 5.00
CA CYS A 58 -82.93 22.34 5.77
C CYS A 58 -82.78 22.45 7.31
N GLY A 59 -81.55 22.40 7.85
CA GLY A 59 -81.27 22.33 9.28
C GLY A 59 -81.38 20.93 9.92
N LYS A 60 -81.99 19.94 9.25
CA LYS A 60 -82.10 18.53 9.71
C LYS A 60 -81.05 17.58 9.10
N CYS A 61 -80.21 18.08 8.20
CA CYS A 61 -79.47 17.26 7.26
C CYS A 61 -78.16 16.64 7.84
N ASN A 62 -78.07 16.40 9.16
CA ASN A 62 -76.91 15.88 9.93
C ASN A 62 -77.27 15.10 11.23
N LEU A 63 -78.51 14.61 11.34
CA LEU A 63 -78.95 13.74 12.45
C LEU A 63 -78.56 12.29 12.14
N LEU A 64 -77.81 11.63 13.01
CA LEU A 64 -77.45 10.21 12.87
C LEU A 64 -78.46 9.37 13.66
N SER A 65 -78.99 8.30 13.03
CA SER A 65 -80.01 7.44 13.62
C SER A 65 -79.47 6.58 14.76
N LYS A 66 -80.38 6.03 15.58
CA LYS A 66 -80.05 5.01 16.59
C LYS A 66 -79.32 3.81 15.96
N GLU A 67 -79.84 3.30 14.85
CA GLU A 67 -79.27 2.17 14.09
C GLU A 67 -77.84 2.45 13.62
N TYR A 68 -77.54 3.69 13.22
CA TYR A 68 -76.18 4.09 12.87
C TYR A 68 -75.21 3.89 14.05
N PHE A 69 -75.59 4.30 15.27
CA PHE A 69 -74.74 4.14 16.45
C PHE A 69 -74.68 2.72 17.01
N GLU A 70 -75.70 1.88 16.76
CA GLU A 70 -75.68 0.43 17.07
C GLU A 70 -74.63 -0.30 16.23
N ASN A 71 -74.65 -0.02 14.92
CA ASN A 71 -73.81 -0.73 13.97
C ASN A 71 -72.40 -0.15 13.84
N THR A 72 -72.22 1.14 14.16
CA THR A 72 -70.92 1.81 13.99
C THR A 72 -70.00 1.63 15.19
N LYS A 73 -68.77 1.20 14.91
CA LYS A 73 -67.66 1.14 15.86
C LYS A 73 -66.71 2.31 15.62
N PHE A 74 -66.36 3.06 16.66
CA PHE A 74 -65.46 4.21 16.58
C PHE A 74 -64.12 3.87 17.25
N GLY A 75 -63.11 3.52 16.44
CA GLY A 75 -61.88 2.96 16.96
C GLY A 75 -62.15 1.65 17.72
N LYS A 76 -61.90 1.61 19.02
CA LYS A 76 -62.21 0.47 19.91
C LYS A 76 -63.50 0.65 20.72
N LEU A 77 -64.30 1.69 20.44
CA LEU A 77 -65.45 2.08 21.26
C LEU A 77 -66.78 1.83 20.52
N ARG A 78 -67.80 1.37 21.26
CA ARG A 78 -69.21 1.28 20.85
C ARG A 78 -70.09 2.06 21.82
N MET A 79 -71.14 2.71 21.34
CA MET A 79 -72.04 3.48 22.22
C MET A 79 -72.82 2.52 23.11
N LYS A 80 -72.88 2.82 24.41
CA LYS A 80 -73.72 2.07 25.35
C LYS A 80 -75.11 2.68 25.34
N ASN A 81 -76.11 1.88 24.98
CA ASN A 81 -77.51 2.28 24.78
C ASN A 81 -77.67 3.35 23.68
N PRO A 82 -77.56 2.97 22.40
CA PRO A 82 -77.62 3.91 21.28
C PRO A 82 -78.96 4.65 21.15
N ASP A 83 -78.87 5.91 20.70
CA ASP A 83 -80.01 6.80 20.42
C ASP A 83 -79.63 7.77 19.28
N ALA A 84 -80.60 8.50 18.74
CA ALA A 84 -80.36 9.44 17.64
C ALA A 84 -79.66 10.70 18.14
N TYR A 85 -78.53 11.05 17.52
CA TYR A 85 -77.74 12.22 17.89
C TYR A 85 -77.20 12.96 16.67
N HIS A 86 -77.10 14.29 16.79
CA HIS A 86 -76.36 15.09 15.83
C HIS A 86 -74.86 14.77 15.91
N LYS A 87 -74.23 14.62 14.74
CA LYS A 87 -72.78 14.30 14.62
C LYS A 87 -71.90 15.24 15.44
N GLY A 88 -72.26 16.53 15.56
CA GLY A 88 -71.54 17.56 16.29
C GLY A 88 -71.92 17.75 17.76
N SER A 89 -72.69 16.83 18.36
CA SER A 89 -73.22 17.01 19.71
C SER A 89 -72.15 17.00 20.80
N ASN A 90 -72.23 17.95 21.74
CA ASN A 90 -71.39 18.02 22.94
C ASN A 90 -71.88 17.14 24.10
N LYS A 91 -72.99 16.41 23.94
CA LYS A 91 -73.56 15.53 24.99
C LYS A 91 -72.59 14.41 25.33
N LYS A 92 -72.39 14.14 26.63
CA LYS A 92 -71.53 13.05 27.13
C LYS A 92 -72.33 11.78 27.38
N VAL A 93 -72.07 10.73 26.61
CA VAL A 93 -72.72 9.41 26.74
C VAL A 93 -71.70 8.34 27.13
N LYS A 94 -72.18 7.17 27.54
CA LYS A 94 -71.33 6.02 27.90
C LYS A 94 -70.93 5.25 26.64
N TRP A 95 -69.70 4.76 26.62
CA TRP A 95 -69.12 3.96 25.55
C TRP A 95 -68.43 2.74 26.13
N VAL A 96 -68.63 1.58 25.52
CA VAL A 96 -67.97 0.32 25.88
C VAL A 96 -66.77 0.13 24.96
N CYS A 97 -65.60 -0.17 25.53
CA CYS A 97 -64.42 -0.49 24.74
C CYS A 97 -64.27 -1.99 24.49
N ASP A 98 -63.56 -2.39 23.44
CA ASP A 98 -63.18 -3.78 23.18
C ASP A 98 -62.56 -4.50 24.39
N CYS A 99 -61.88 -3.79 25.30
CA CYS A 99 -61.34 -4.37 26.54
C CYS A 99 -62.39 -4.52 27.68
N GLY A 100 -63.68 -4.42 27.38
CA GLY A 100 -64.80 -4.58 28.32
C GLY A 100 -65.07 -3.40 29.26
N LYS A 101 -64.19 -2.40 29.29
CA LYS A 101 -64.31 -1.24 30.20
C LYS A 101 -65.11 -0.09 29.59
N GLU A 102 -65.87 0.60 30.43
CA GLU A 102 -66.69 1.76 30.05
C GLU A 102 -65.95 3.09 30.17
N THR A 103 -66.29 4.06 29.32
CA THR A 103 -65.86 5.46 29.42
C THR A 103 -67.02 6.41 29.11
N ARG A 104 -67.03 7.61 29.69
CA ARG A 104 -68.07 8.64 29.46
C ARG A 104 -67.45 9.86 28.77
N THR A 105 -67.78 10.08 27.50
CA THR A 105 -67.19 11.18 26.70
C THR A 105 -68.18 11.78 25.70
N LYS A 106 -67.83 12.94 25.13
CA LYS A 106 -68.67 13.70 24.20
C LYS A 106 -68.84 12.95 22.88
N ILE A 107 -70.02 13.03 22.28
CA ILE A 107 -70.31 12.43 20.97
C ILE A 107 -69.40 13.01 19.88
N LEU A 108 -69.25 14.34 19.82
CA LEU A 108 -68.36 15.01 18.87
C LEU A 108 -66.93 14.47 18.91
N ALA A 109 -66.35 14.24 20.09
CA ALA A 109 -64.97 13.75 20.23
C ALA A 109 -64.81 12.31 19.71
N ILE A 110 -65.89 11.54 19.62
CA ILE A 110 -65.89 10.18 19.08
C ILE A 110 -66.13 10.21 17.57
N THR A 111 -67.12 10.98 17.11
CA THR A 111 -67.48 11.08 15.68
C THR A 111 -66.45 11.84 14.84
N SER A 112 -65.60 12.67 15.46
CA SER A 112 -64.45 13.34 14.84
C SER A 112 -63.16 12.52 14.88
N GLY A 113 -63.08 11.47 15.71
CA GLY A 113 -61.90 10.61 15.85
C GLY A 113 -60.91 11.02 16.94
N ASP A 114 -61.16 12.07 17.73
CA ASP A 114 -60.27 12.50 18.82
C ASP A 114 -60.14 11.47 19.95
N THR A 115 -61.17 10.66 20.18
CA THR A 115 -61.17 9.59 21.19
C THR A 115 -61.48 8.24 20.54
N VAL A 116 -60.52 7.32 20.61
CA VAL A 116 -60.61 6.00 19.94
C VAL A 116 -60.53 4.80 20.89
N SER A 117 -60.41 5.01 22.21
CA SER A 117 -60.39 3.93 23.23
C SER A 117 -60.75 4.44 24.63
N CYS A 118 -61.04 3.54 25.58
CA CYS A 118 -61.37 3.93 26.97
C CYS A 118 -60.17 4.38 27.82
N ARG A 119 -58.97 4.52 27.22
CA ARG A 119 -57.68 4.82 27.88
C ARG A 119 -57.18 3.76 28.89
N ASN A 120 -58.05 2.89 29.40
CA ASN A 120 -57.70 1.78 30.29
C ASN A 120 -57.10 0.56 29.58
N CYS A 121 -57.25 0.44 28.25
CA CYS A 121 -56.64 -0.66 27.48
C CYS A 121 -55.10 -0.49 27.28
N ASN A 122 -54.46 0.43 28.00
CA ASN A 122 -53.01 0.69 27.99
C ASN A 122 -52.30 0.29 29.30
N LEU A 123 -53.01 -0.39 30.22
CA LEU A 123 -52.40 -0.94 31.44
C LEU A 123 -51.58 -2.18 31.09
N LEU A 124 -50.27 -2.09 31.28
CA LEU A 124 -49.32 -3.17 31.05
C LEU A 124 -49.11 -3.91 32.38
N SER A 125 -49.23 -5.24 32.36
CA SER A 125 -49.18 -6.06 33.57
C SER A 125 -47.77 -6.16 34.16
N LYS A 126 -47.65 -6.56 35.43
CA LYS A 126 -46.38 -6.92 36.05
C LYS A 126 -45.61 -7.93 35.19
N LYS A 127 -46.28 -8.99 34.73
CA LYS A 127 -45.73 -10.03 33.83
C LYS A 127 -45.15 -9.44 32.54
N TYR A 128 -45.82 -8.43 31.96
CA TYR A 128 -45.29 -7.72 30.79
C TYR A 128 -43.96 -7.04 31.10
N PHE A 129 -43.87 -6.24 32.17
CA PHE A 129 -42.62 -5.54 32.51
C PHE A 129 -41.50 -6.47 33.00
N THR A 130 -41.82 -7.61 33.61
CA THR A 130 -40.82 -8.64 33.95
C THR A 130 -40.17 -9.23 32.69
N ASN A 131 -40.98 -9.52 31.67
CA ASN A 131 -40.51 -10.22 30.47
C ASN A 131 -40.02 -9.27 29.36
N THR A 132 -40.39 -8.00 29.43
CA THR A 132 -40.09 -7.03 28.37
C THR A 132 -38.80 -6.27 28.67
N LYS A 133 -37.96 -6.19 27.65
CA LYS A 133 -36.73 -5.39 27.64
C LYS A 133 -36.88 -4.21 26.69
N PHE A 134 -36.49 -3.02 27.13
CA PHE A 134 -36.61 -1.78 26.37
C PHE A 134 -35.22 -1.29 25.96
N GLY A 135 -34.79 -1.66 24.75
CA GLY A 135 -33.39 -1.48 24.35
C GLY A 135 -32.49 -2.37 25.19
N LYS A 136 -31.62 -1.77 26.02
CA LYS A 136 -30.78 -2.46 27.01
C LYS A 136 -31.32 -2.40 28.44
N LEU A 137 -32.48 -1.78 28.65
CA LEU A 137 -33.05 -1.56 29.99
C LEU A 137 -34.11 -2.62 30.36
N ARG A 138 -34.10 -3.04 31.62
CA ARG A 138 -35.16 -3.84 32.26
C ARG A 138 -35.64 -3.12 33.53
N MET A 139 -36.93 -3.24 33.86
CA MET A 139 -37.45 -2.67 35.10
C MET A 139 -36.90 -3.48 36.28
N LYS A 140 -36.29 -2.82 37.27
CA LYS A 140 -35.65 -3.50 38.41
C LYS A 140 -36.68 -4.23 39.27
N ASN A 141 -37.77 -3.53 39.59
CA ASN A 141 -38.88 -4.04 40.38
C ASN A 141 -40.18 -3.93 39.56
N PRO A 142 -40.56 -4.96 38.79
CA PRO A 142 -41.72 -4.91 37.91
C PRO A 142 -43.06 -4.81 38.66
N GLU A 143 -43.89 -3.84 38.27
CA GLU A 143 -45.28 -3.66 38.70
C GLU A 143 -46.17 -3.30 37.49
N ALA A 144 -47.48 -3.25 37.68
CA ALA A 144 -48.42 -2.87 36.62
C ALA A 144 -48.47 -1.35 36.43
N TYR A 145 -48.27 -0.89 35.20
CA TYR A 145 -48.25 0.53 34.86
C TYR A 145 -48.93 0.82 33.53
N THR A 146 -49.54 2.00 33.41
CA THR A 146 -50.06 2.46 32.13
C THR A 146 -48.90 2.89 31.22
N LYS A 147 -48.96 2.53 29.93
CA LYS A 147 -47.90 2.84 28.94
C LYS A 147 -47.52 4.33 28.90
N GLY A 148 -48.47 5.22 29.20
CA GLY A 148 -48.29 6.69 29.23
C GLY A 148 -47.90 7.29 30.59
N SER A 149 -47.65 6.47 31.62
CA SER A 149 -47.38 6.95 32.98
C SER A 149 -46.10 7.79 33.08
N GLY A 150 -46.18 8.96 33.72
CA GLY A 150 -45.02 9.80 34.05
C GLY A 150 -44.26 9.39 35.31
N LYS A 151 -44.67 8.31 36.01
CA LYS A 151 -44.00 7.86 37.24
C LYS A 151 -42.56 7.45 36.95
N LYS A 152 -41.62 7.90 37.80
CA LYS A 152 -40.21 7.50 37.74
C LYS A 152 -40.02 6.19 38.50
N VAL A 153 -39.34 5.23 37.87
CA VAL A 153 -39.00 3.93 38.48
C VAL A 153 -37.56 3.55 38.14
N GLU A 154 -37.02 2.57 38.85
CA GLU A 154 -35.65 2.08 38.65
C GLU A 154 -35.55 1.07 37.50
N TRP A 155 -34.50 1.21 36.70
CA TRP A 155 -34.19 0.37 35.56
C TRP A 155 -32.74 -0.10 35.62
N ILE A 156 -32.48 -1.35 35.19
CA ILE A 156 -31.15 -1.94 35.08
C ILE A 156 -30.75 -2.02 33.60
N CYS A 157 -29.60 -1.48 33.20
CA CYS A 157 -28.99 -1.67 31.87
C CYS A 157 -28.29 -3.03 31.80
N ASP A 158 -28.20 -3.64 30.62
CA ASP A 158 -27.35 -4.83 30.37
C ASP A 158 -25.90 -4.69 30.86
N CYS A 159 -25.40 -3.46 31.02
CA CYS A 159 -24.07 -3.20 31.58
C CYS A 159 -24.00 -3.30 33.12
N GLY A 160 -25.08 -3.71 33.78
CA GLY A 160 -25.18 -3.87 35.25
C GLY A 160 -25.47 -2.58 36.02
N LYS A 161 -25.47 -1.41 35.36
CA LYS A 161 -25.73 -0.12 36.02
C LYS A 161 -27.20 0.26 36.04
N GLU A 162 -27.62 0.88 37.12
CA GLU A 162 -28.99 1.31 37.38
C GLU A 162 -29.25 2.76 36.93
N THR A 163 -30.50 3.09 36.62
CA THR A 163 -30.95 4.46 36.35
C THR A 163 -32.42 4.63 36.78
N THR A 164 -32.78 5.84 37.19
CA THR A 164 -34.16 6.19 37.55
C THR A 164 -34.75 7.10 36.48
N THR A 165 -35.81 6.67 35.80
CA THR A 165 -36.46 7.48 34.74
C THR A 165 -37.95 7.16 34.59
N GLN A 166 -38.67 8.02 33.87
CA GLN A 166 -40.12 7.91 33.68
C GLN A 166 -40.50 6.72 32.81
N ILE A 167 -41.59 6.03 33.16
CA ILE A 167 -42.10 4.87 32.41
C ILE A 167 -42.43 5.24 30.96
N CYS A 168 -43.13 6.36 30.75
CA CYS A 168 -43.52 6.79 29.40
C CYS A 168 -42.32 7.08 28.47
N ILE A 169 -41.19 7.53 29.01
CA ILE A 169 -39.98 7.80 28.22
C ILE A 169 -39.38 6.48 27.74
N VAL A 170 -39.33 5.46 28.60
CA VAL A 170 -38.77 4.14 28.27
C VAL A 170 -39.71 3.36 27.34
N THR A 171 -41.02 3.32 27.63
CA THR A 171 -42.01 2.57 26.82
C THR A 171 -42.25 3.18 25.43
N LYS A 172 -42.01 4.49 25.26
CA LYS A 172 -42.01 5.17 23.94
C LYS A 172 -40.67 5.09 23.22
N GLY A 173 -39.63 4.53 23.85
CA GLY A 173 -38.30 4.34 23.27
C GLY A 173 -37.39 5.57 23.32
N GLY A 174 -37.71 6.60 24.11
CA GLY A 174 -36.87 7.77 24.34
C GLY A 174 -35.63 7.49 25.20
N ALA A 175 -35.69 6.48 26.07
CA ALA A 175 -34.54 5.99 26.83
C ALA A 175 -34.33 4.49 26.57
N LYS A 176 -33.17 4.12 26.01
CA LYS A 176 -32.82 2.75 25.61
C LYS A 176 -31.62 2.16 26.37
N THR A 177 -30.94 2.95 27.19
CA THR A 177 -29.75 2.57 27.97
C THR A 177 -29.73 3.34 29.30
N CYS A 178 -28.91 2.98 30.28
CA CYS A 178 -28.83 3.73 31.55
C CYS A 178 -28.05 5.06 31.47
N GLY A 179 -27.63 5.49 30.28
CA GLY A 179 -26.79 6.68 30.09
C GLY A 179 -25.33 6.51 30.57
N ASN A 180 -25.06 5.52 31.42
CA ASN A 180 -23.73 5.17 31.93
C ASN A 180 -23.07 3.99 31.19
N CYS A 181 -23.80 3.36 30.26
CA CYS A 181 -23.26 2.34 29.37
C CYS A 181 -22.32 3.10 28.39
N ASN A 182 -20.99 2.93 28.49
CA ASN A 182 -19.88 3.69 27.85
C ASN A 182 -19.16 4.76 28.72
N LEU A 183 -19.37 4.78 30.04
CA LEU A 183 -18.51 5.53 30.95
C LEU A 183 -17.19 4.78 31.16
N LEU A 184 -16.07 5.40 30.76
CA LEU A 184 -14.72 4.84 30.86
C LEU A 184 -14.05 5.35 32.13
N SER A 185 -13.53 4.44 32.96
CA SER A 185 -12.95 4.76 34.26
C SER A 185 -11.59 5.44 34.14
N LYS A 186 -11.17 6.14 35.21
CA LYS A 186 -9.79 6.62 35.38
C LYS A 186 -8.76 5.52 35.10
N GLU A 187 -8.97 4.32 35.67
CA GLU A 187 -8.07 3.17 35.48
C GLU A 187 -7.96 2.73 34.02
N TYR A 188 -9.08 2.74 33.27
CA TYR A 188 -9.07 2.47 31.83
C TYR A 188 -8.17 3.46 31.08
N PHE A 189 -8.31 4.77 31.33
CA PHE A 189 -7.48 5.77 30.66
C PHE A 189 -6.01 5.74 31.10
N THR A 190 -5.70 5.31 32.33
CA THR A 190 -4.33 5.11 32.80
C THR A 190 -3.65 3.94 32.07
N LYS A 191 -4.36 2.82 31.89
CA LYS A 191 -3.82 1.60 31.27
C LYS A 191 -3.88 1.63 29.74
N THR A 192 -4.77 2.44 29.16
CA THR A 192 -5.03 2.43 27.72
C THR A 192 -4.21 3.49 26.99
N LYS A 193 -3.51 3.04 25.94
CA LYS A 193 -2.82 3.89 24.98
C LYS A 193 -3.60 3.94 23.67
N PHE A 194 -3.83 5.14 23.12
CA PHE A 194 -4.62 5.35 21.91
C PHE A 194 -3.68 5.73 20.76
N GLY A 195 -3.26 4.73 19.98
CA GLY A 195 -2.19 4.91 19.00
C GLY A 195 -0.87 5.28 19.70
N LYS A 196 -0.39 6.51 19.46
CA LYS A 196 0.80 7.08 20.12
C LYS A 196 0.47 8.01 21.28
N LEU A 197 -0.80 8.14 21.69
CA LEU A 197 -1.26 9.10 22.70
C LEU A 197 -1.64 8.41 24.02
N LYS A 198 -1.28 9.04 25.14
CA LYS A 198 -1.73 8.69 26.51
C LYS A 198 -2.34 9.93 27.18
N MET A 199 -3.36 9.74 28.02
CA MET A 199 -3.98 10.85 28.75
C MET A 199 -3.01 11.33 29.83
N LYS A 200 -2.76 12.65 29.92
CA LYS A 200 -1.79 13.19 30.89
C LYS A 200 -2.31 13.09 32.32
N TYR A 201 -3.59 13.42 32.50
CA TYR A 201 -4.26 13.39 33.79
C TYR A 201 -5.54 12.54 33.67
N PRO A 202 -5.47 11.22 33.92
CA PRO A 202 -6.61 10.32 33.78
C PRO A 202 -7.74 10.63 34.78
N GLU A 203 -8.96 10.74 34.26
CA GLU A 203 -10.22 10.85 35.01
C GLU A 203 -11.31 10.00 34.33
N THR A 204 -12.49 9.94 34.94
CA THR A 204 -13.64 9.20 34.38
C THR A 204 -14.36 10.07 33.35
N TYR A 205 -14.56 9.54 32.14
CA TYR A 205 -15.24 10.25 31.06
C TYR A 205 -16.17 9.34 30.27
N HIS A 206 -17.24 9.92 29.74
CA HIS A 206 -18.09 9.23 28.77
C HIS A 206 -17.36 9.11 27.42
N LYS A 207 -17.47 7.95 26.75
CA LYS A 207 -16.80 7.69 25.47
C LYS A 207 -17.06 8.78 24.42
N SER A 208 -18.28 9.33 24.36
CA SER A 208 -18.67 10.39 23.42
C SER A 208 -18.49 11.82 23.94
N SER A 209 -17.71 12.03 25.01
CA SER A 209 -17.54 13.36 25.61
C SER A 209 -16.85 14.34 24.64
N SER A 210 -17.41 15.55 24.55
CA SER A 210 -16.86 16.70 23.81
C SER A 210 -15.86 17.53 24.63
N LYS A 211 -15.44 17.07 25.82
CA LYS A 211 -14.39 17.75 26.59
C LYS A 211 -13.03 17.61 25.91
N LYS A 212 -12.25 18.70 25.89
CA LYS A 212 -10.84 18.71 25.47
C LYS A 212 -9.95 18.49 26.69
N VAL A 213 -9.09 17.48 26.64
CA VAL A 213 -8.13 17.19 27.72
C VAL A 213 -6.72 17.07 27.16
N LYS A 214 -5.71 17.15 28.03
CA LYS A 214 -4.29 17.07 27.63
C LYS A 214 -3.87 15.62 27.40
N TRP A 215 -3.27 15.37 26.24
CA TRP A 215 -2.69 14.09 25.86
C TRP A 215 -1.19 14.24 25.61
N VAL A 216 -0.41 13.26 26.04
CA VAL A 216 1.03 13.15 25.79
C VAL A 216 1.24 12.14 24.66
N CYS A 217 1.97 12.54 23.62
CA CYS A 217 2.36 11.64 22.54
C CYS A 217 3.68 10.92 22.86
N ASP A 218 3.93 9.77 22.24
CA ASP A 218 5.23 9.08 22.29
C ASP A 218 6.43 9.97 21.89
N CYS A 219 6.21 11.04 21.13
CA CYS A 219 7.26 12.02 20.79
C CYS A 219 7.49 13.09 21.88
N GLY A 220 6.88 12.95 23.07
CA GLY A 220 7.01 13.87 24.21
C GLY A 220 6.13 15.13 24.14
N LYS A 221 5.51 15.42 22.99
CA LYS A 221 4.67 16.63 22.83
C LYS A 221 3.28 16.47 23.41
N GLU A 222 2.79 17.52 24.06
CA GLU A 222 1.44 17.62 24.62
C GLU A 222 0.46 18.29 23.64
N LYS A 223 -0.80 17.84 23.64
CA LYS A 223 -1.87 18.47 22.85
C LYS A 223 -3.23 18.34 23.53
N LEU A 224 -4.05 19.39 23.40
CA LEU A 224 -5.46 19.36 23.79
C LEU A 224 -6.29 18.69 22.68
N ILE A 225 -6.93 17.56 23.00
CA ILE A 225 -7.74 16.79 22.05
C ILE A 225 -9.06 16.41 22.71
N LEU A 226 -10.14 16.43 21.91
CA LEU A 226 -11.48 16.00 22.30
C LEU A 226 -11.48 14.52 22.67
N ILE A 227 -12.13 14.14 23.78
CA ILE A 227 -12.18 12.75 24.25
C ILE A 227 -12.80 11.83 23.20
N TYR A 228 -13.94 12.21 22.62
CA TYR A 228 -14.60 11.37 21.61
C TYR A 228 -13.73 11.13 20.37
N ASN A 229 -12.90 12.10 19.95
CA ASN A 229 -11.99 11.93 18.82
C ASN A 229 -10.92 10.87 19.10
N ILE A 230 -10.53 10.71 20.36
CA ILE A 230 -9.56 9.68 20.77
C ILE A 230 -10.25 8.32 20.85
N THR A 231 -11.38 8.24 21.55
CA THR A 231 -12.08 6.98 21.81
C THR A 231 -12.80 6.40 20.58
N SER A 232 -13.09 7.23 19.56
CA SER A 232 -13.57 6.81 18.24
C SER A 232 -12.44 6.45 17.26
N GLY A 233 -11.18 6.77 17.61
CA GLY A 233 -10.01 6.51 16.77
C GLY A 233 -9.71 7.58 15.72
N GLY A 234 -10.39 8.73 15.74
CA GLY A 234 -10.13 9.87 14.85
C GLY A 234 -8.78 10.56 15.10
N ALA A 235 -8.24 10.49 16.33
CA ALA A 235 -6.92 11.02 16.68
C ALA A 235 -6.01 9.92 17.24
N LYS A 236 -4.87 9.68 16.59
CA LYS A 236 -3.88 8.64 16.97
C LYS A 236 -2.48 9.19 17.28
N THR A 237 -2.23 10.47 17.02
CA THR A 237 -0.94 11.15 17.25
C THR A 237 -1.18 12.63 17.59
N CYS A 238 -0.17 13.35 18.09
CA CYS A 238 -0.31 14.80 18.35
C CYS A 238 -0.36 15.66 17.07
N GLY A 239 -0.10 15.09 15.88
CA GLY A 239 0.04 15.83 14.62
C GLY A 239 1.34 16.61 14.47
N ASN A 240 2.12 16.78 15.55
CA ASN A 240 3.43 17.44 15.56
C ASN A 240 4.61 16.45 15.52
N CYS A 241 4.33 15.16 15.36
CA CYS A 241 5.34 14.09 15.28
C CYS A 241 6.23 14.20 14.03
N ASN A 242 5.82 15.00 13.04
CA ASN A 242 6.50 15.16 11.74
C ASN A 242 6.98 16.59 11.49
N LEU A 243 7.00 17.46 12.52
CA LEU A 243 7.54 18.81 12.41
C LEU A 243 9.07 18.74 12.43
N LEU A 244 9.69 19.04 11.30
CA LEU A 244 11.14 19.08 11.10
C LEU A 244 11.65 20.49 11.41
N SER A 245 12.75 20.59 12.15
CA SER A 245 13.31 21.86 12.60
C SER A 245 13.98 22.64 11.45
N LYS A 246 14.19 23.95 11.65
CA LYS A 246 15.04 24.76 10.78
C LYS A 246 16.43 24.13 10.61
N GLU A 247 17.01 23.67 11.71
CA GLU A 247 18.32 23.03 11.73
C GLU A 247 18.35 21.74 10.89
N TYR A 248 17.29 20.93 10.96
CA TYR A 248 17.14 19.77 10.09
C TYR A 248 17.20 20.16 8.62
N PHE A 249 16.38 21.12 8.16
CA PHE A 249 16.41 21.54 6.75
C PHE A 249 17.69 22.25 6.32
N THR A 250 18.43 22.83 7.26
CA THR A 250 19.75 23.45 6.99
C THR A 250 20.80 22.38 6.70
N LYS A 251 20.79 21.29 7.47
CA LYS A 251 21.77 20.20 7.37
C LYS A 251 21.36 19.08 6.42
N THR A 252 20.08 19.01 6.05
CA THR A 252 19.53 17.90 5.27
C THR A 252 19.48 18.25 3.80
N LYS A 253 20.16 17.43 3.00
CA LYS A 253 20.11 17.43 1.55
C LYS A 253 19.19 16.32 1.05
N PHE A 254 18.29 16.66 0.13
CA PHE A 254 17.27 15.77 -0.42
C PHE A 254 17.60 15.45 -1.88
N GLY A 255 18.29 14.33 -2.10
CA GLY A 255 18.90 14.04 -3.40
C GLY A 255 19.97 15.09 -3.74
N LYS A 256 19.71 15.91 -4.76
CA LYS A 256 20.55 17.04 -5.16
C LYS A 256 20.02 18.39 -4.69
N LEU A 257 18.96 18.44 -3.88
CA LEU A 257 18.29 19.67 -3.48
C LEU A 257 18.56 20.02 -2.02
N MET A 258 18.78 21.30 -1.75
CA MET A 258 18.83 21.89 -0.41
C MET A 258 17.85 23.06 -0.32
N MET A 259 17.26 23.27 0.85
CA MET A 259 16.33 24.37 1.05
C MET A 259 17.11 25.68 1.09
N LYS A 260 16.78 26.64 0.21
CA LYS A 260 17.50 27.92 0.12
C LYS A 260 17.37 28.73 1.40
N ASN A 261 16.14 28.79 1.92
CA ASN A 261 15.77 29.56 3.11
C ASN A 261 15.14 28.64 4.17
N PRO A 262 15.94 27.92 4.97
CA PRO A 262 15.43 26.93 5.93
C PRO A 262 14.51 27.52 6.99
N LYS A 263 13.33 26.90 7.17
CA LYS A 263 12.38 27.15 8.26
C LYS A 263 11.82 25.81 8.76
N ALA A 264 11.11 25.83 9.89
CA ALA A 264 10.46 24.63 10.41
C ALA A 264 9.21 24.29 9.59
N TYR A 265 9.11 23.04 9.12
CA TYR A 265 7.99 22.56 8.32
C TYR A 265 7.62 21.13 8.66
N THR A 266 6.35 20.77 8.44
CA THR A 266 5.91 19.39 8.56
C THR A 266 6.28 18.62 7.30
N LYS A 267 6.71 17.36 7.45
CA LYS A 267 7.09 16.48 6.32
C LYS A 267 5.98 16.37 5.25
N GLY A 268 4.71 16.42 5.63
CA GLY A 268 3.57 16.37 4.71
C GLY A 268 3.08 17.72 4.20
N SER A 269 3.85 18.81 4.33
CA SER A 269 3.37 20.15 3.96
C SER A 269 3.30 20.35 2.44
N ASP A 270 2.16 20.82 1.94
CA ASP A 270 1.97 21.20 0.53
C ASP A 270 2.53 22.59 0.18
N LYS A 271 3.15 23.28 1.14
CA LYS A 271 3.74 24.59 0.91
C LYS A 271 4.91 24.50 -0.07
N LYS A 272 4.94 25.40 -1.05
CA LYS A 272 6.05 25.55 -1.99
C LYS A 272 7.12 26.47 -1.40
N VAL A 273 8.37 26.05 -1.48
CA VAL A 273 9.53 26.83 -1.04
C VAL A 273 10.65 26.70 -2.07
N GLU A 274 11.64 27.59 -1.99
CA GLU A 274 12.78 27.60 -2.88
C GLU A 274 13.83 26.56 -2.47
N TRP A 275 14.28 25.80 -3.46
CA TRP A 275 15.33 24.81 -3.32
C TRP A 275 16.48 25.13 -4.27
N ILE A 276 17.71 25.05 -3.78
CA ILE A 276 18.93 25.12 -4.58
C ILE A 276 19.36 23.69 -4.91
N CYS A 277 19.64 23.44 -6.18
CA CYS A 277 20.20 22.17 -6.60
C CYS A 277 21.74 22.22 -6.64
N ASP A 278 22.41 21.06 -6.52
CA ASP A 278 23.86 20.92 -6.70
C ASP A 278 24.44 21.57 -7.98
N CYS A 279 23.62 21.71 -9.04
CA CYS A 279 24.04 22.39 -10.26
C CYS A 279 23.89 23.92 -10.21
N GLY A 280 23.63 24.51 -9.04
CA GLY A 280 23.44 25.93 -8.81
C GLY A 280 22.07 26.49 -9.20
N LYS A 281 21.17 25.68 -9.79
CA LYS A 281 19.85 26.15 -10.22
C LYS A 281 18.82 26.12 -9.09
N GLU A 282 18.09 27.22 -8.96
CA GLU A 282 17.00 27.39 -8.01
C GLU A 282 15.67 26.93 -8.60
N LYS A 283 14.81 26.36 -7.76
CA LYS A 283 13.48 25.91 -8.18
C LYS A 283 12.49 25.95 -7.02
N LEU A 284 11.27 26.38 -7.32
CA LEU A 284 10.16 26.38 -6.38
C LEU A 284 9.47 25.00 -6.37
N ILE A 285 9.53 24.27 -5.25
CA ILE A 285 9.02 22.89 -5.12
C ILE A 285 8.24 22.73 -3.80
N ARG A 286 7.20 21.90 -3.79
CA ARG A 286 6.45 21.54 -2.58
C ARG A 286 7.34 20.76 -1.60
N ILE A 287 7.20 21.05 -0.31
CA ILE A 287 7.97 20.39 0.76
C ILE A 287 7.66 18.89 0.82
N CYS A 288 6.38 18.50 0.69
CA CYS A 288 5.97 17.10 0.66
C CYS A 288 6.71 16.33 -0.44
N ASN A 289 6.70 16.81 -1.69
CA ASN A 289 7.38 16.17 -2.82
C ASN A 289 8.88 15.98 -2.59
N VAL A 290 9.57 16.92 -1.93
CA VAL A 290 11.01 16.79 -1.67
C VAL A 290 11.28 15.84 -0.49
N THR A 291 10.51 15.96 0.59
CA THR A 291 10.73 15.16 1.82
C THR A 291 10.24 13.71 1.74
N ILE A 292 9.38 13.38 0.77
CA ILE A 292 9.01 12.00 0.40
C ILE A 292 9.80 11.48 -0.81
N SER A 293 10.80 12.25 -1.28
CA SER A 293 11.71 11.89 -2.37
C SER A 293 11.10 11.75 -3.76
N GLU A 294 9.94 12.36 -4.03
CA GLU A 294 9.42 12.49 -5.41
C GLU A 294 10.21 13.50 -6.24
N SER A 295 10.72 14.56 -5.61
CA SER A 295 11.55 15.59 -6.24
C SER A 295 12.95 15.57 -5.65
N VAL A 296 13.89 14.97 -6.38
CA VAL A 296 15.28 14.77 -5.94
C VAL A 296 16.29 15.66 -6.68
N SER A 297 15.84 16.50 -7.61
CA SER A 297 16.72 17.40 -8.38
C SER A 297 15.96 18.59 -9.00
N CYS A 298 16.71 19.54 -9.54
CA CYS A 298 16.17 20.66 -10.32
C CYS A 298 15.40 20.23 -11.60
N GLY A 299 15.61 19.00 -12.07
CA GLY A 299 15.12 18.50 -13.37
C GLY A 299 15.98 18.91 -14.57
N LYS A 300 16.79 19.98 -14.47
CA LYS A 300 17.73 20.44 -15.51
C LYS A 300 19.15 19.87 -15.38
N CYS A 301 19.40 19.09 -14.35
CA CYS A 301 20.74 18.70 -13.93
C CYS A 301 21.33 17.55 -14.79
N ASN A 302 20.61 17.14 -15.85
CA ASN A 302 20.97 16.14 -16.85
C ASN A 302 20.84 16.67 -18.29
N LEU A 303 20.69 17.99 -18.48
CA LEU A 303 20.64 18.61 -19.80
C LEU A 303 22.06 18.74 -20.36
N LEU A 304 22.34 18.05 -21.46
CA LEU A 304 23.60 18.15 -22.20
C LEU A 304 23.47 19.25 -23.26
N SER A 305 24.52 20.05 -23.43
CA SER A 305 24.54 21.17 -24.37
C SER A 305 24.66 20.71 -25.82
N LYS A 306 24.29 21.59 -26.75
CA LYS A 306 24.57 21.42 -28.19
C LYS A 306 26.05 21.15 -28.46
N GLU A 307 26.92 21.91 -27.79
CA GLU A 307 28.38 21.81 -27.92
C GLU A 307 28.92 20.44 -27.51
N TYR A 308 28.35 19.85 -26.44
CA TYR A 308 28.68 18.50 -26.01
C TYR A 308 28.38 17.48 -27.13
N PHE A 309 27.21 17.52 -27.76
CA PHE A 309 26.86 16.58 -28.83
C PHE A 309 27.66 16.81 -30.13
N LYS A 310 28.08 18.04 -30.40
CA LYS A 310 28.93 18.36 -31.56
C LYS A 310 30.33 17.74 -31.43
N LYS A 311 30.91 17.80 -30.24
CA LYS A 311 32.27 17.28 -29.96
C LYS A 311 32.30 15.78 -29.63
N THR A 312 31.22 15.24 -29.09
CA THR A 312 31.20 13.87 -28.56
C THR A 312 30.82 12.84 -29.62
N LYS A 313 31.63 11.80 -29.76
CA LYS A 313 31.33 10.59 -30.53
C LYS A 313 30.85 9.47 -29.59
N PHE A 314 29.80 8.77 -29.97
CA PHE A 314 29.16 7.74 -29.15
C PHE A 314 29.32 6.36 -29.80
N GLY A 315 30.40 5.65 -29.46
CA GLY A 315 30.79 4.44 -30.19
C GLY A 315 31.24 4.82 -31.60
N LYS A 316 30.56 4.29 -32.63
CA LYS A 316 30.73 4.66 -34.05
C LYS A 316 29.72 5.72 -34.51
N LEU A 317 28.88 6.27 -33.62
CA LEU A 317 27.81 7.21 -33.98
C LEU A 317 28.16 8.67 -33.68
N ARG A 318 27.75 9.58 -34.56
CA ARG A 318 27.73 11.04 -34.36
C ARG A 318 26.34 11.60 -34.63
N MET A 319 25.94 12.62 -33.89
CA MET A 319 24.65 13.28 -34.09
C MET A 319 24.73 14.20 -35.31
N ILE A 320 23.76 14.10 -36.23
CA ILE A 320 23.79 14.91 -37.47
C ILE A 320 23.41 16.37 -37.17
N TYR A 321 22.39 16.57 -36.34
CA TYR A 321 21.90 17.90 -35.96
C TYR A 321 21.96 18.08 -34.43
N PRO A 322 23.10 18.53 -33.87
CA PRO A 322 23.27 18.73 -32.43
C PRO A 322 22.36 19.82 -31.86
N GLU A 323 21.62 19.47 -30.81
CA GLU A 323 20.83 20.38 -29.97
C GLU A 323 21.03 20.02 -28.49
N ALA A 324 20.45 20.82 -27.57
CA ALA A 324 20.48 20.50 -26.16
C ALA A 324 19.43 19.43 -25.79
N TYR A 325 19.87 18.34 -25.14
CA TYR A 325 19.01 17.22 -24.79
C TYR A 325 19.27 16.68 -23.40
N HIS A 326 18.22 16.21 -22.74
CA HIS A 326 18.37 15.47 -21.49
C HIS A 326 18.98 14.08 -21.73
N LYS A 327 19.90 13.65 -20.87
CA LYS A 327 20.55 12.32 -20.94
C LYS A 327 19.57 11.14 -21.09
N GLY A 328 18.40 11.23 -20.45
CA GLY A 328 17.35 10.20 -20.48
C GLY A 328 16.26 10.41 -21.55
N SER A 329 16.45 11.33 -22.50
CA SER A 329 15.44 11.65 -23.51
C SER A 329 15.15 10.46 -24.43
N LYS A 330 13.87 10.10 -24.57
CA LYS A 330 13.40 9.07 -25.52
C LYS A 330 13.21 9.61 -26.95
N LYS A 331 13.41 10.92 -27.18
CA LYS A 331 13.30 11.53 -28.52
C LYS A 331 14.31 10.86 -29.47
N LYS A 332 13.82 10.41 -30.62
CA LYS A 332 14.65 9.86 -31.70
C LYS A 332 15.21 11.01 -32.52
N VAL A 333 16.52 10.99 -32.75
CA VAL A 333 17.21 11.95 -33.62
C VAL A 333 18.06 11.21 -34.63
N LYS A 334 18.47 11.88 -35.70
CA LYS A 334 19.34 11.27 -36.71
C LYS A 334 20.79 11.20 -36.22
N TRP A 335 21.37 10.02 -36.38
CA TRP A 335 22.78 9.73 -36.13
C TRP A 335 23.41 9.17 -37.38
N VAL A 336 24.66 9.56 -37.65
CA VAL A 336 25.50 8.97 -38.70
C VAL A 336 26.50 8.02 -38.07
N CYS A 337 26.62 6.81 -38.62
CA CYS A 337 27.64 5.85 -38.21
C CYS A 337 28.93 6.06 -39.02
N GLU A 338 30.07 5.64 -38.51
CA GLU A 338 31.34 5.67 -39.25
C GLU A 338 31.30 4.93 -40.59
N CYS A 339 30.41 3.95 -40.76
CA CYS A 339 30.19 3.29 -42.04
C CYS A 339 29.35 4.12 -43.03
N GLY A 340 29.12 5.41 -42.76
CA GLY A 340 28.33 6.33 -43.58
C GLY A 340 26.81 6.22 -43.43
N LYS A 341 26.27 5.15 -42.83
CA LYS A 341 24.82 4.94 -42.73
C LYS A 341 24.18 5.80 -41.65
N GLU A 342 23.09 6.48 -42.01
CA GLU A 342 22.25 7.25 -41.09
C GLU A 342 21.16 6.39 -40.44
N LYS A 343 20.80 6.71 -39.18
CA LYS A 343 19.69 6.06 -38.49
C LYS A 343 19.04 6.96 -37.45
N LEU A 344 17.72 6.82 -37.31
CA LEU A 344 16.94 7.42 -36.23
C LEU A 344 17.05 6.58 -34.96
N ILE A 345 17.71 7.11 -33.92
CA ILE A 345 17.97 6.39 -32.67
C ILE A 345 17.58 7.28 -31.47
N PRO A 346 16.91 6.73 -30.43
CA PRO A 346 16.63 7.47 -29.21
C PRO A 346 17.91 7.98 -28.53
N ILE A 347 17.89 9.24 -28.09
CA ILE A 347 19.03 9.87 -27.42
C ILE A 347 19.50 9.07 -26.21
N CYS A 348 18.57 8.61 -25.37
CA CYS A 348 18.87 7.81 -24.18
C CYS A 348 19.67 6.56 -24.51
N ASN A 349 19.36 5.88 -25.61
CA ASN A 349 20.02 4.63 -26.01
C ASN A 349 21.46 4.86 -26.49
N VAL A 350 21.73 6.00 -27.14
CA VAL A 350 23.09 6.33 -27.61
C VAL A 350 23.94 6.83 -26.44
N ILE A 351 23.38 7.67 -25.56
CA ILE A 351 24.08 8.18 -24.37
C ILE A 351 24.37 7.06 -23.36
N SER A 352 23.39 6.19 -23.09
CA SER A 352 23.60 5.02 -22.23
C SER A 352 24.45 3.93 -22.91
N ARG A 353 24.87 4.16 -24.16
CA ARG A 353 25.67 3.25 -24.98
C ARG A 353 24.99 1.90 -25.28
N ASN A 354 23.66 1.84 -25.18
CA ASN A 354 22.87 0.68 -25.64
C ASN A 354 22.94 0.54 -27.17
N THR A 355 23.11 1.66 -27.88
CA THR A 355 23.30 1.67 -29.33
C THR A 355 24.59 2.42 -29.66
N LYS A 356 25.57 1.68 -30.18
CA LYS A 356 26.92 2.18 -30.49
C LYS A 356 27.23 2.22 -31.99
N THR A 357 26.36 1.66 -32.83
CA THR A 357 26.52 1.58 -34.30
C THR A 357 25.14 1.72 -34.97
N CYS A 358 25.09 1.82 -36.30
CA CYS A 358 23.82 1.83 -37.05
C CYS A 358 23.06 0.47 -37.01
N GLY A 359 23.67 -0.59 -36.49
CA GLY A 359 23.15 -1.96 -36.55
C GLY A 359 23.43 -2.67 -37.87
N THR A 360 23.60 -1.95 -38.98
CA THR A 360 23.98 -2.54 -40.28
C THR A 360 25.45 -2.93 -40.36
N CYS A 361 26.30 -2.33 -39.52
CA CYS A 361 27.72 -2.72 -39.45
C CYS A 361 27.91 -4.17 -38.96
N ARG A 362 26.94 -4.80 -38.30
CA ARG A 362 26.99 -6.22 -37.96
C ARG A 362 26.63 -7.09 -39.16
N LYS A 363 25.60 -6.65 -39.90
CA LYS A 363 25.06 -7.35 -41.07
C LYS A 363 26.14 -7.69 -42.10
N GLN A 364 27.07 -6.76 -42.38
CA GLN A 364 28.16 -7.02 -43.34
C GLN A 364 29.05 -8.23 -43.00
N TYR A 365 29.18 -8.61 -41.72
CA TYR A 365 29.93 -9.81 -41.32
C TYR A 365 29.07 -11.07 -41.34
N GLU A 366 27.76 -10.92 -41.11
CA GLU A 366 26.78 -12.00 -41.27
C GLU A 366 26.61 -12.33 -42.76
N ASP A 367 26.60 -11.32 -43.62
CA ASP A 367 26.60 -11.44 -45.09
C ASP A 367 27.91 -12.13 -45.54
N TRP A 368 29.08 -11.66 -45.09
CA TRP A 368 30.36 -12.34 -45.34
C TRP A 368 30.34 -13.81 -44.91
N TYR A 369 29.80 -14.13 -43.73
CA TYR A 369 29.71 -15.52 -43.29
C TYR A 369 28.78 -16.32 -44.18
N SER A 370 27.62 -15.76 -44.56
CA SER A 370 26.64 -16.42 -45.43
C SER A 370 27.25 -16.75 -46.80
N GLU A 371 28.08 -15.86 -47.35
CA GLU A 371 28.81 -16.06 -48.60
C GLU A 371 29.89 -17.16 -48.50
N ASN A 372 30.47 -17.36 -47.32
CA ASN A 372 31.62 -18.24 -47.11
C ASN A 372 31.29 -19.51 -46.30
N GLU A 373 30.05 -19.69 -45.84
CA GLU A 373 29.65 -20.71 -44.86
C GLU A 373 30.02 -22.14 -45.28
N VAL A 374 29.69 -22.50 -46.52
CA VAL A 374 29.94 -23.84 -47.07
C VAL A 374 31.44 -24.15 -47.10
N TYR A 375 32.27 -23.15 -47.43
CA TYR A 375 33.72 -23.29 -47.50
C TYR A 375 34.34 -23.36 -46.09
N LEU A 376 33.98 -22.42 -45.20
CA LEU A 376 34.47 -22.38 -43.82
C LEU A 376 34.16 -23.69 -43.06
N ARG A 377 32.99 -24.28 -43.31
CA ARG A 377 32.58 -25.56 -42.72
C ARG A 377 33.37 -26.76 -43.27
N LYS A 378 34.04 -26.67 -44.41
CA LYS A 378 34.82 -27.78 -45.00
C LYS A 378 36.29 -27.79 -44.56
N LEU A 379 36.82 -26.66 -44.09
CA LEU A 379 38.21 -26.56 -43.64
C LEU A 379 38.49 -27.51 -42.46
N LYS A 380 39.55 -28.30 -42.59
CA LYS A 380 40.02 -29.27 -41.59
C LYS A 380 41.38 -28.87 -41.06
N CYS A 381 41.64 -29.14 -39.77
CA CYS A 381 42.94 -28.89 -39.19
C CYS A 381 44.04 -29.76 -39.85
N PRO A 382 45.27 -29.22 -40.01
CA PRO A 382 45.66 -27.85 -39.67
C PRO A 382 45.16 -26.83 -40.71
N ILE A 383 44.54 -25.74 -40.24
CA ILE A 383 44.01 -24.67 -41.12
C ILE A 383 45.04 -23.55 -41.19
N SER A 384 45.51 -23.26 -42.41
CA SER A 384 46.42 -22.13 -42.66
C SER A 384 45.66 -20.79 -42.57
N PRO A 385 46.26 -19.72 -42.00
CA PRO A 385 45.68 -18.38 -42.02
C PRO A 385 45.26 -17.90 -43.40
N ASP A 386 46.06 -18.20 -44.43
CA ASP A 386 45.82 -17.77 -45.81
C ASP A 386 44.64 -18.48 -46.46
N SER A 387 44.23 -19.64 -45.91
CA SER A 387 43.04 -20.37 -46.37
C SER A 387 41.74 -19.77 -45.83
N ILE A 388 41.79 -18.76 -44.96
CA ILE A 388 40.60 -18.12 -44.39
C ILE A 388 40.27 -16.87 -45.23
N PRO A 389 39.07 -16.78 -45.83
CA PRO A 389 38.69 -15.62 -46.63
C PRO A 389 38.84 -14.32 -45.83
N SER A 390 39.41 -13.29 -46.47
CA SER A 390 39.48 -11.97 -45.84
C SER A 390 38.07 -11.38 -45.66
N GLY A 391 37.85 -10.62 -44.59
CA GLY A 391 36.61 -9.86 -44.40
C GLY A 391 36.20 -9.70 -42.95
N SER A 392 35.96 -10.82 -42.25
CA SER A 392 35.47 -10.80 -40.87
C SER A 392 36.57 -10.98 -39.83
N ILE A 393 37.49 -11.91 -40.12
CA ILE A 393 38.58 -12.32 -39.25
C ILE A 393 39.88 -12.39 -40.05
N GLN A 394 41.02 -12.29 -39.37
CA GLN A 394 42.33 -12.61 -39.92
C GLN A 394 43.09 -13.40 -38.87
N ALA A 395 43.29 -14.69 -39.09
CA ALA A 395 44.13 -15.51 -38.22
C ALA A 395 45.59 -15.03 -38.30
N LEU A 396 46.30 -15.08 -37.18
CA LEU A 396 47.72 -14.73 -37.12
C LEU A 396 48.62 -15.95 -36.98
N GLU A 397 48.03 -17.14 -36.83
CA GLU A 397 48.72 -18.40 -36.59
C GLU A 397 47.92 -19.58 -37.17
N PRO A 398 48.58 -20.68 -37.57
CA PRO A 398 47.90 -21.90 -38.01
C PRO A 398 47.01 -22.51 -36.93
N ILE A 399 45.81 -22.94 -37.31
CA ILE A 399 44.85 -23.54 -36.37
C ILE A 399 45.01 -25.05 -36.41
N THR A 400 45.62 -25.62 -35.37
CA THR A 400 45.88 -27.06 -35.26
C THR A 400 44.76 -27.84 -34.57
N ASN A 401 43.87 -27.16 -33.82
CA ASN A 401 42.76 -27.77 -33.10
C ASN A 401 41.53 -26.84 -33.15
N THR A 402 40.41 -27.32 -33.67
CA THR A 402 39.21 -26.49 -33.90
C THR A 402 38.51 -26.03 -32.62
N GLY A 403 38.72 -26.74 -31.51
CA GLY A 403 38.14 -26.46 -30.20
C GLY A 403 39.02 -25.61 -29.28
N LYS A 404 40.26 -25.29 -29.70
CA LYS A 404 41.16 -24.42 -28.94
C LYS A 404 41.11 -22.97 -29.46
N PRO A 405 41.30 -21.96 -28.58
CA PRO A 405 41.43 -20.58 -29.01
C PRO A 405 42.70 -20.37 -29.86
N PHE A 406 42.63 -19.54 -30.88
CA PHE A 406 43.77 -19.09 -31.69
C PHE A 406 43.80 -17.57 -31.79
N LYS A 407 44.97 -16.99 -32.04
CA LYS A 407 45.18 -15.54 -32.14
C LYS A 407 44.69 -15.01 -33.49
N ALA A 408 43.82 -14.00 -33.46
CA ALA A 408 43.27 -13.37 -34.67
C ALA A 408 43.08 -11.86 -34.52
N ILE A 409 43.04 -11.15 -35.65
CA ILE A 409 42.62 -9.75 -35.75
C ILE A 409 41.15 -9.69 -36.13
N CYS A 410 40.35 -8.94 -35.35
CA CYS A 410 38.97 -8.65 -35.69
C CYS A 410 38.91 -7.54 -36.74
N GLN A 411 38.38 -7.82 -37.93
CA GLN A 411 38.37 -6.85 -39.03
C GLN A 411 37.44 -5.65 -38.81
N SER A 412 36.57 -5.71 -37.78
CA SER A 412 35.67 -4.61 -37.41
C SER A 412 36.30 -3.50 -36.59
N CYS A 413 37.12 -3.86 -35.61
CA CYS A 413 37.74 -2.90 -34.69
C CYS A 413 39.26 -2.94 -34.73
N LYS A 414 39.83 -3.78 -35.60
CA LYS A 414 41.28 -4.01 -35.78
C LYS A 414 42.00 -4.48 -34.51
N GLY A 415 41.24 -4.89 -33.48
CA GLY A 415 41.78 -5.40 -32.23
C GLY A 415 42.08 -6.90 -32.30
N VAL A 416 43.09 -7.32 -31.55
CA VAL A 416 43.44 -8.73 -31.37
C VAL A 416 42.43 -9.42 -30.45
N TYR A 417 42.03 -10.64 -30.79
CA TYR A 417 41.15 -11.49 -29.99
C TYR A 417 41.45 -12.99 -30.21
N TYR A 418 40.84 -13.84 -29.38
CA TYR A 418 41.12 -15.28 -29.34
C TYR A 418 39.85 -16.12 -29.59
N PRO A 419 39.35 -16.18 -30.83
CA PRO A 419 38.21 -17.04 -31.18
C PRO A 419 38.58 -18.52 -31.17
N VAL A 420 37.55 -19.37 -31.16
CA VAL A 420 37.64 -20.82 -31.40
C VAL A 420 37.08 -21.11 -32.81
N TRP A 421 37.76 -21.94 -33.61
CA TRP A 421 37.37 -22.19 -35.00
C TRP A 421 35.96 -22.77 -35.13
N ASP A 422 35.57 -23.67 -34.22
CA ASP A 422 34.21 -24.23 -34.22
C ASP A 422 33.13 -23.16 -34.01
N SER A 423 33.45 -22.05 -33.34
CA SER A 423 32.53 -20.91 -33.25
C SER A 423 32.53 -20.01 -34.49
N ILE A 424 33.65 -19.95 -35.23
CA ILE A 424 33.73 -19.23 -36.51
C ILE A 424 32.92 -19.96 -37.57
N ARG A 425 33.13 -21.26 -37.74
CA ARG A 425 32.46 -22.08 -38.77
C ARG A 425 30.95 -22.22 -38.57
N GLN A 426 30.46 -21.91 -37.38
CA GLN A 426 29.03 -21.88 -37.02
C GLN A 426 28.44 -20.45 -37.10
N GLY A 427 29.22 -19.44 -37.47
CA GLY A 427 28.76 -18.05 -37.57
C GLY A 427 28.60 -17.33 -36.23
N VAL A 428 29.11 -17.90 -35.14
CA VAL A 428 28.90 -17.38 -33.77
C VAL A 428 29.94 -16.31 -33.40
N SER A 429 31.22 -16.51 -33.72
CA SER A 429 32.33 -15.64 -33.27
C SER A 429 32.94 -14.79 -34.38
N LEU A 430 32.12 -14.33 -35.32
CA LEU A 430 32.55 -13.57 -36.50
C LEU A 430 33.30 -12.27 -36.17
N THR A 431 33.12 -11.72 -34.98
CA THR A 431 33.89 -10.57 -34.50
C THR A 431 34.33 -10.78 -33.07
N CYS A 432 35.22 -9.93 -32.55
CA CYS A 432 35.61 -9.94 -31.13
C CYS A 432 34.49 -9.53 -30.16
N GLY A 433 33.23 -9.52 -30.60
CA GLY A 433 32.08 -9.02 -29.87
C GLY A 433 31.95 -7.49 -29.90
N CYS A 434 32.64 -6.78 -30.79
CA CYS A 434 32.58 -5.31 -30.88
C CYS A 434 31.22 -4.75 -31.36
N TYR A 435 30.33 -5.58 -31.93
CA TYR A 435 28.97 -5.19 -32.35
C TYR A 435 27.86 -5.58 -31.40
N HIS A 436 27.99 -6.72 -30.72
CA HIS A 436 27.18 -6.99 -29.55
C HIS A 436 27.65 -6.07 -28.43
N GLY A 437 26.76 -5.61 -27.58
CA GLY A 437 27.20 -4.83 -26.43
C GLY A 437 28.18 -5.67 -25.62
N LYS A 438 29.49 -5.43 -25.77
CA LYS A 438 30.52 -5.96 -24.84
C LYS A 438 30.19 -5.62 -23.38
N LEU A 439 29.28 -4.68 -23.17
CA LEU A 439 28.87 -4.17 -21.88
C LEU A 439 27.36 -4.21 -21.81
N THR A 440 26.84 -5.05 -20.92
CA THR A 440 25.45 -5.13 -20.51
C THR A 440 25.05 -3.89 -19.71
N ASN A 441 23.74 -3.63 -19.63
CA ASN A 441 23.21 -2.56 -18.78
C ASN A 441 23.60 -2.77 -17.29
N GLY A 442 23.69 -4.02 -16.84
CA GLY A 442 24.13 -4.35 -15.48
C GLY A 442 25.55 -3.91 -15.20
N GLN A 443 26.49 -4.25 -16.10
CA GLN A 443 27.90 -3.80 -16.01
C GLN A 443 28.01 -2.27 -15.97
N LEU A 444 27.28 -1.58 -16.87
CA LEU A 444 27.29 -0.10 -16.90
C LEU A 444 26.68 0.51 -15.64
N LYS A 445 25.65 -0.12 -15.06
CA LYS A 445 25.02 0.33 -13.82
C LYS A 445 25.95 0.16 -12.62
N LEU A 446 26.65 -0.97 -12.52
CA LEU A 446 27.70 -1.20 -11.51
C LEU A 446 28.87 -0.22 -11.65
N LYS A 447 29.31 0.03 -12.88
CA LYS A 447 30.35 1.02 -13.14
C LYS A 447 29.92 2.40 -12.69
N SER A 448 28.76 2.86 -13.16
CA SER A 448 28.26 4.21 -12.85
C SER A 448 28.07 4.42 -11.35
N ILE A 449 27.72 3.40 -10.58
CA ILE A 449 27.54 3.55 -9.15
C ILE A 449 28.87 3.59 -8.40
N ILE A 450 29.85 2.75 -8.77
CA ILE A 450 31.17 2.76 -8.15
C ILE A 450 31.88 4.09 -8.47
N GLU A 451 31.79 4.56 -9.71
CA GLU A 451 32.31 5.88 -10.10
C GLU A 451 31.62 7.04 -9.38
N SER A 452 30.35 6.88 -8.98
CA SER A 452 29.67 7.89 -8.16
C SER A 452 30.25 8.03 -6.76
N PHE A 453 31.05 7.06 -6.31
CA PHE A 453 31.83 7.14 -5.07
C PHE A 453 33.19 7.82 -5.27
N GLY A 454 33.51 8.29 -6.48
CA GLY A 454 34.82 8.84 -6.83
C GLY A 454 35.90 7.78 -7.09
N ILE A 455 35.51 6.53 -7.34
CA ILE A 455 36.44 5.40 -7.56
C ILE A 455 36.54 5.06 -9.04
N GLU A 456 37.76 4.89 -9.55
CA GLU A 456 38.01 4.43 -10.92
C GLU A 456 37.56 2.98 -11.13
N VAL A 457 36.97 2.72 -12.30
CA VAL A 457 36.54 1.39 -12.72
C VAL A 457 37.01 1.10 -14.14
N LYS A 458 37.74 0.00 -14.29
CA LYS A 458 38.12 -0.57 -15.59
C LYS A 458 37.12 -1.64 -15.99
N LEU A 459 36.74 -1.70 -17.26
CA LEU A 459 35.78 -2.68 -17.79
C LEU A 459 36.52 -3.77 -18.58
N GLU A 460 35.98 -4.98 -18.58
CA GLU A 460 36.51 -6.12 -19.36
C GLU A 460 38.01 -6.39 -19.06
N TYR A 461 38.36 -6.34 -17.78
CA TYR A 461 39.75 -6.39 -17.32
C TYR A 461 40.33 -7.80 -17.45
N PRO A 462 41.45 -8.01 -18.17
CA PRO A 462 42.05 -9.32 -18.35
C PRO A 462 42.92 -9.72 -17.16
N VAL A 463 42.79 -10.96 -16.70
CA VAL A 463 43.70 -11.63 -15.74
C VAL A 463 43.93 -13.05 -16.24
N ASN A 464 45.19 -13.39 -16.59
CA ASN A 464 45.62 -14.70 -17.11
C ASN A 464 44.72 -15.26 -18.23
N GLY A 465 44.42 -14.44 -19.23
CA GLY A 465 43.63 -14.86 -20.39
C GLY A 465 42.11 -14.93 -20.16
N LEU A 466 41.63 -14.71 -18.94
CA LEU A 466 40.21 -14.54 -18.62
C LEU A 466 39.88 -13.05 -18.48
N LYS A 467 38.69 -12.64 -18.91
CA LYS A 467 38.21 -11.26 -18.80
C LYS A 467 37.15 -11.15 -17.72
N TYR A 468 37.27 -10.13 -16.89
CA TYR A 468 36.33 -9.80 -15.83
C TYR A 468 35.53 -8.56 -16.16
N ASP A 469 34.25 -8.56 -15.82
CA ASP A 469 33.33 -7.50 -16.25
C ASP A 469 33.75 -6.12 -15.75
N LEU A 470 34.14 -6.01 -14.48
CA LEU A 470 34.68 -4.80 -13.87
C LEU A 470 35.91 -5.12 -13.02
N PHE A 471 36.85 -4.19 -13.00
CA PHE A 471 37.97 -4.15 -12.07
C PHE A 471 38.00 -2.80 -11.37
N VAL A 472 38.12 -2.84 -10.05
CA VAL A 472 38.23 -1.67 -9.18
C VAL A 472 39.64 -1.66 -8.58
N PRO A 473 40.58 -0.85 -9.13
CA PRO A 473 41.99 -0.90 -8.74
C PRO A 473 42.21 -0.62 -7.26
N SER A 474 41.51 0.37 -6.69
CA SER A 474 41.71 0.77 -5.28
C SER A 474 41.36 -0.30 -4.25
N GLY A 475 40.51 -1.27 -4.62
CA GLY A 475 40.13 -2.39 -3.75
C GLY A 475 40.79 -3.71 -4.12
N ASN A 476 41.65 -3.72 -5.16
CA ASN A 476 42.09 -4.93 -5.85
C ASN A 476 40.93 -5.91 -6.13
N LEU A 477 39.81 -5.39 -6.62
CA LEU A 477 38.51 -6.09 -6.66
C LEU A 477 38.05 -6.32 -8.10
N LEU A 478 37.86 -7.59 -8.46
CA LEU A 478 37.19 -8.04 -9.67
C LEU A 478 35.70 -8.24 -9.38
N ILE A 479 34.83 -7.79 -10.31
CA ILE A 479 33.38 -7.92 -10.19
C ILE A 479 32.82 -8.55 -11.46
N GLU A 480 31.96 -9.55 -11.30
CA GLU A 480 31.16 -10.18 -12.36
C GLU A 480 29.68 -9.83 -12.25
N PHE A 481 29.03 -9.62 -13.39
CA PHE A 481 27.59 -9.42 -13.54
C PHE A 481 26.99 -10.56 -14.37
N ASN A 482 26.22 -11.40 -13.69
CA ASN A 482 25.68 -12.62 -14.29
C ASN A 482 24.20 -12.47 -14.64
N GLY A 483 23.89 -12.45 -15.94
CA GLY A 483 22.52 -12.54 -16.45
C GLY A 483 21.89 -13.90 -16.15
N LEU A 484 20.65 -13.93 -15.66
CA LEU A 484 20.05 -15.19 -15.16
C LEU A 484 19.95 -16.28 -16.23
N LYS A 485 19.50 -15.92 -17.44
CA LYS A 485 19.34 -16.84 -18.57
C LYS A 485 20.68 -17.33 -19.15
N TRP A 486 21.69 -16.47 -19.17
CA TRP A 486 22.98 -16.82 -19.77
C TRP A 486 23.82 -17.69 -18.82
N HIS A 487 23.66 -17.48 -17.51
CA HIS A 487 24.40 -18.21 -16.49
C HIS A 487 23.67 -19.45 -15.96
N SER A 488 22.51 -19.79 -16.56
CA SER A 488 21.81 -21.05 -16.30
C SER A 488 22.29 -22.22 -17.17
N LEU A 489 23.22 -21.97 -18.09
CA LEU A 489 23.80 -22.95 -18.99
C LEU A 489 24.96 -23.70 -18.32
N GLU A 490 25.08 -25.00 -18.57
CA GLU A 490 26.08 -25.86 -17.89
C GLU A 490 27.53 -25.39 -18.13
N TYR A 491 27.83 -24.89 -19.33
CA TYR A 491 29.16 -24.35 -19.63
C TYR A 491 29.45 -23.05 -18.85
N SER A 492 28.42 -22.27 -18.53
CA SER A 492 28.56 -21.03 -17.76
C SER A 492 28.96 -21.35 -16.33
N LYS A 493 28.38 -22.38 -15.71
CA LYS A 493 28.79 -22.86 -14.38
C LYS A 493 30.29 -23.14 -14.31
N LYS A 494 30.82 -23.95 -15.24
CA LYS A 494 32.26 -24.29 -15.28
C LYS A 494 33.13 -23.05 -15.48
N ARG A 495 32.70 -22.13 -16.34
CA ARG A 495 33.41 -20.88 -16.62
C ARG A 495 33.44 -19.96 -15.40
N ASP A 496 32.31 -19.81 -14.70
CA ASP A 496 32.17 -18.89 -13.58
C ASP A 496 33.01 -19.36 -12.38
N ILE A 497 33.03 -20.68 -12.11
CA ILE A 497 33.94 -21.29 -11.13
C ILE A 497 35.40 -21.04 -11.52
N ARG A 498 35.77 -21.31 -12.79
CA ARG A 498 37.14 -21.07 -13.28
C ARG A 498 37.56 -19.60 -13.13
N LYS A 499 36.64 -18.65 -13.35
CA LYS A 499 36.92 -17.22 -13.13
C LYS A 499 37.12 -16.90 -11.65
N TYR A 500 36.31 -17.47 -10.76
CA TYR A 500 36.48 -17.31 -9.32
C TYR A 500 37.85 -17.86 -8.87
N ASP A 501 38.16 -19.11 -9.21
CA ASP A 501 39.42 -19.74 -8.82
C ASP A 501 40.63 -18.96 -9.37
N ASN A 502 40.56 -18.52 -10.63
CA ASN A 502 41.61 -17.68 -11.23
C ASN A 502 41.76 -16.32 -10.53
N ALA A 503 40.67 -15.70 -10.07
CA ALA A 503 40.76 -14.44 -9.33
C ALA A 503 41.46 -14.63 -7.98
N ILE A 504 41.05 -15.66 -7.22
CA ILE A 504 41.61 -15.96 -5.91
C ILE A 504 43.09 -16.39 -6.03
N ALA A 505 43.43 -17.22 -7.01
CA ALA A 505 44.80 -17.67 -7.25
C ALA A 505 45.77 -16.55 -7.67
N ASN A 506 45.24 -15.40 -8.10
CA ASN A 506 46.02 -14.20 -8.45
C ASN A 506 45.80 -13.07 -7.43
N ASP A 507 45.44 -13.40 -6.18
CA ASP A 507 45.31 -12.47 -5.05
C ASP A 507 44.30 -11.33 -5.25
N PHE A 508 43.35 -11.49 -6.17
CA PHE A 508 42.25 -10.54 -6.32
C PHE A 508 41.11 -10.84 -5.35
N GLN A 509 40.50 -9.77 -4.83
CA GLN A 509 39.15 -9.90 -4.28
C GLN A 509 38.18 -10.15 -5.43
N PHE A 510 37.14 -10.93 -5.17
CA PHE A 510 36.13 -11.27 -6.16
C PHE A 510 34.72 -11.04 -5.62
N ILE A 511 33.85 -10.48 -6.45
CA ILE A 511 32.41 -10.35 -6.20
C ILE A 511 31.63 -10.74 -7.46
N MET A 512 30.52 -11.44 -7.31
CA MET A 512 29.61 -11.79 -8.39
C MET A 512 28.17 -11.46 -8.02
N PHE A 513 27.54 -10.63 -8.84
CA PHE A 513 26.13 -10.27 -8.71
C PHE A 513 25.30 -10.90 -9.82
N TYR A 514 24.08 -11.29 -9.49
CA TYR A 514 23.09 -11.67 -10.46
C TYR A 514 22.22 -10.50 -10.91
N GLU A 515 21.68 -10.63 -12.11
CA GLU A 515 20.78 -9.66 -12.73
C GLU A 515 19.57 -9.28 -11.84
N ASP A 516 18.95 -10.25 -11.15
CA ASP A 516 17.84 -9.98 -10.25
C ASP A 516 18.24 -9.18 -9.00
N GLU A 517 19.47 -9.34 -8.51
CA GLU A 517 19.98 -8.59 -7.35
C GLU A 517 20.12 -7.10 -7.71
N ILE A 518 20.59 -6.81 -8.93
CA ILE A 518 20.77 -5.43 -9.42
C ILE A 518 19.43 -4.79 -9.83
N ALA A 519 18.53 -5.59 -10.38
CA ALA A 519 17.21 -5.13 -10.81
C ALA A 519 16.29 -4.84 -9.60
N ASN A 520 16.26 -5.76 -8.63
CA ASN A 520 15.27 -5.73 -7.55
C ASN A 520 15.83 -5.16 -6.23
N ASN A 521 17.13 -5.27 -5.98
CA ASN A 521 17.76 -4.96 -4.69
C ASN A 521 18.94 -3.97 -4.83
N PHE A 522 18.82 -3.00 -5.74
CA PHE A 522 19.92 -2.12 -6.11
C PHE A 522 20.53 -1.36 -4.91
N GLU A 523 19.71 -0.93 -3.94
CA GLU A 523 20.19 -0.26 -2.73
C GLU A 523 21.04 -1.18 -1.85
N LYS A 524 20.68 -2.47 -1.71
CA LYS A 524 21.48 -3.45 -0.96
C LYS A 524 22.83 -3.69 -1.64
N VAL A 525 22.84 -3.82 -2.97
CA VAL A 525 24.08 -3.92 -3.76
C VAL A 525 24.95 -2.69 -3.58
N THR A 526 24.35 -1.49 -3.61
CA THR A 526 25.02 -0.21 -3.36
C THR A 526 25.71 -0.20 -2.00
N ASN A 527 24.98 -0.55 -0.94
CA ASN A 527 25.50 -0.53 0.42
C ASN A 527 26.60 -1.58 0.63
N LEU A 528 26.47 -2.77 0.02
CA LEU A 528 27.51 -3.80 0.04
C LEU A 528 28.80 -3.29 -0.64
N LEU A 529 28.69 -2.67 -1.82
CA LEU A 529 29.84 -2.10 -2.52
C LEU A 529 30.50 -0.98 -1.72
N LYS A 530 29.71 -0.07 -1.12
CA LYS A 530 30.28 1.00 -0.29
C LYS A 530 31.03 0.47 0.92
N ASN A 531 30.50 -0.56 1.57
CA ASN A 531 31.17 -1.24 2.69
C ASN A 531 32.46 -1.93 2.23
N ARG A 532 32.41 -2.65 1.10
CA ARG A 532 33.57 -3.39 0.57
C ARG A 532 34.70 -2.46 0.13
N LEU A 533 34.36 -1.34 -0.49
CA LEU A 533 35.31 -0.32 -0.96
C LEU A 533 35.68 0.71 0.12
N ASN A 534 35.17 0.55 1.34
CA ASN A 534 35.42 1.44 2.48
C ASN A 534 35.14 2.93 2.19
N VAL A 535 34.10 3.22 1.42
CA VAL A 535 33.65 4.59 1.08
C VAL A 535 32.42 5.05 1.89
N ASN A 536 32.00 4.24 2.87
CA ASN A 536 30.96 4.65 3.81
C ASN A 536 31.56 5.51 4.93
N GLU A 537 31.02 6.71 5.10
CA GLU A 537 31.20 7.52 6.31
C GLU A 537 30.33 6.95 7.43
N LEU A 538 30.84 5.94 8.13
CA LEU A 538 30.15 5.33 9.26
C LEU A 538 30.50 6.06 10.55
N LYS A 539 29.49 6.36 11.36
CA LYS A 539 29.70 6.86 12.72
C LYS A 539 30.30 5.74 13.58
N SER A 540 31.51 5.94 14.07
CA SER A 540 32.14 5.02 15.00
C SER A 540 31.41 5.01 16.35
N VAL A 541 31.09 3.82 16.82
CA VAL A 541 30.43 3.57 18.11
C VAL A 541 31.25 2.55 18.88
N ARG A 542 31.46 2.79 20.18
CA ARG A 542 32.14 1.84 21.06
C ARG A 542 31.12 0.91 21.72
N PRO A 543 31.43 -0.37 21.98
CA PRO A 543 30.50 -1.29 22.62
C PRO A 543 30.00 -0.88 24.00
N LYS A 544 30.74 -0.03 24.72
CA LYS A 544 30.32 0.52 26.03
C LYS A 544 29.22 1.58 25.91
N ASP A 545 29.11 2.20 24.74
CA ASP A 545 28.12 3.24 24.42
C ASP A 545 26.84 2.61 23.83
N THR A 546 26.66 1.28 23.98
CA THR A 546 25.54 0.52 23.41
C THR A 546 24.91 -0.39 24.45
N THR A 547 23.62 -0.69 24.28
CA THR A 547 22.91 -1.69 25.05
C THR A 547 22.71 -2.95 24.22
N ILE A 548 23.07 -4.12 24.75
CA ILE A 548 22.86 -5.40 24.08
C ILE A 548 21.67 -6.09 24.74
N LYS A 549 20.70 -6.56 23.94
CA LYS A 549 19.54 -7.33 24.43
C LYS A 549 19.11 -8.39 23.43
N LEU A 550 18.41 -9.41 23.93
CA LEU A 550 17.71 -10.36 23.08
C LEU A 550 16.59 -9.66 22.31
N VAL A 551 16.41 -10.03 21.05
CA VAL A 551 15.46 -9.44 20.12
C VAL A 551 14.49 -10.50 19.61
N ASP A 552 13.20 -10.13 19.53
CA ASP A 552 12.19 -10.99 18.95
C ASP A 552 12.49 -11.32 17.47
N SER A 553 12.11 -12.52 17.04
CA SER A 553 12.39 -13.01 15.69
C SER A 553 11.81 -12.11 14.60
N ARG A 554 10.66 -11.46 14.84
CA ARG A 554 10.06 -10.53 13.88
C ARG A 554 10.91 -9.28 13.68
N ILE A 555 11.39 -8.69 14.78
CA ILE A 555 12.24 -7.49 14.74
C ILE A 555 13.58 -7.83 14.08
N ALA A 556 14.12 -9.01 14.37
CA ALA A 556 15.33 -9.51 13.72
C ALA A 556 15.15 -9.66 12.20
N ASP A 557 14.04 -10.26 11.76
CA ASP A 557 13.71 -10.40 10.35
C ASP A 557 13.55 -9.04 9.65
N GLU A 558 12.87 -8.07 10.27
CA GLU A 558 12.71 -6.71 9.74
C GLU A 558 14.08 -6.00 9.59
N PHE A 559 14.97 -6.18 10.56
CA PHE A 559 16.32 -5.62 10.52
C PHE A 559 17.17 -6.22 9.39
N TYR A 560 17.21 -7.55 9.27
CA TYR A 560 17.97 -8.20 8.20
C TYR A 560 17.39 -7.96 6.82
N GLU A 561 16.06 -7.87 6.69
CA GLU A 561 15.42 -7.54 5.42
C GLU A 561 15.89 -6.18 4.88
N SER A 562 16.19 -5.24 5.77
CA SER A 562 16.65 -3.91 5.40
C SER A 562 18.17 -3.83 5.20
N ASN A 563 18.96 -4.59 5.97
CA ASN A 563 20.41 -4.38 6.06
C ASN A 563 21.27 -5.52 5.50
N HIS A 564 20.78 -6.76 5.46
CA HIS A 564 21.54 -7.92 4.99
C HIS A 564 21.18 -8.27 3.54
N TYR A 565 22.17 -8.59 2.73
CA TYR A 565 21.98 -8.83 1.29
C TYR A 565 20.99 -9.98 0.98
N ILE A 566 21.01 -11.07 1.77
CA ILE A 566 20.03 -12.17 1.66
C ILE A 566 18.65 -11.80 2.24
N GLY A 567 18.56 -10.87 3.20
CA GLY A 567 17.32 -10.54 3.91
C GLY A 567 17.07 -11.41 5.16
N LYS A 568 15.80 -11.59 5.53
CA LYS A 568 15.34 -12.29 6.77
C LYS A 568 15.95 -13.66 7.07
N CYS A 569 15.98 -14.10 8.34
CA CYS A 569 16.39 -15.46 8.74
C CYS A 569 15.56 -16.05 9.89
N ARG A 570 15.26 -17.35 9.78
CA ARG A 570 14.56 -18.10 10.84
C ARG A 570 15.51 -18.51 11.97
N ALA A 571 16.01 -17.53 12.70
CA ALA A 571 16.83 -17.72 13.89
C ALA A 571 15.96 -17.87 15.15
N LYS A 572 16.53 -18.48 16.21
CA LYS A 572 15.86 -18.64 17.52
C LYS A 572 16.49 -17.79 18.60
N VAL A 573 17.77 -17.47 18.47
CA VAL A 573 18.51 -16.60 19.40
C VAL A 573 19.02 -15.41 18.61
N ASN A 574 18.66 -14.20 19.03
CA ASN A 574 19.02 -12.95 18.33
C ASN A 574 19.54 -11.92 19.32
N TYR A 575 20.83 -11.56 19.23
CA TYR A 575 21.41 -10.49 20.03
C TYR A 575 21.43 -9.19 19.23
N GLY A 576 20.61 -8.23 19.66
CA GLY A 576 20.56 -6.90 19.08
C GLY A 576 21.37 -5.89 19.88
N VAL A 577 22.01 -4.98 19.16
CA VAL A 577 22.85 -3.90 19.68
C VAL A 577 22.11 -2.60 19.45
N TYR A 578 21.78 -1.91 20.53
CA TYR A 578 20.99 -0.69 20.53
C TYR A 578 21.85 0.52 20.87
N LEU A 579 21.76 1.55 20.04
CA LEU A 579 22.20 2.90 20.39
C LEU A 579 21.06 3.60 21.15
N ASP A 580 21.38 4.26 22.25
CA ASP A 580 20.44 5.02 23.09
C ASP A 580 19.21 4.20 23.55
N GLY A 581 19.37 2.87 23.70
CA GLY A 581 18.34 1.93 24.17
C GLY A 581 17.20 1.58 23.19
N SER A 582 17.03 2.34 22.10
CA SER A 582 15.90 2.21 21.17
C SER A 582 16.27 1.96 19.70
N ASN A 583 17.42 2.44 19.25
CA ASN A 583 17.83 2.31 17.85
C ASN A 583 18.68 1.05 17.63
N LEU A 584 18.13 0.01 17.00
CA LEU A 584 18.85 -1.22 16.68
C LEU A 584 19.85 -0.99 15.53
N ILE A 585 21.15 -1.08 15.82
CA ILE A 585 22.24 -0.75 14.86
C ILE A 585 23.07 -1.96 14.43
N ALA A 586 23.03 -3.07 15.17
CA ALA A 586 23.68 -4.32 14.78
C ALA A 586 22.94 -5.54 15.36
N LEU A 587 23.05 -6.68 14.69
CA LEU A 587 22.35 -7.91 15.06
C LEU A 587 23.20 -9.13 14.72
N MET A 588 23.25 -10.11 15.63
CA MET A 588 23.83 -11.44 15.40
C MET A 588 22.83 -12.52 15.81
N SER A 589 22.65 -13.52 14.96
CA SER A 589 21.59 -14.51 15.09
C SER A 589 22.09 -15.95 14.98
N PHE A 590 21.55 -16.80 15.84
CA PHE A 590 21.88 -18.22 15.94
C PHE A 590 20.63 -19.10 15.87
N LYS A 591 20.81 -20.34 15.40
CA LYS A 591 19.79 -21.40 15.43
C LYS A 591 20.44 -22.76 15.65
N LYS A 592 19.62 -23.79 15.88
CA LYS A 592 20.07 -25.18 15.70
C LYS A 592 20.29 -25.46 14.20
N PRO A 593 21.43 -26.08 13.83
CA PRO A 593 21.69 -26.50 12.46
C PRO A 593 20.62 -27.46 11.93
N THR A 594 20.65 -27.73 10.62
CA THR A 594 19.81 -28.79 10.06
C THR A 594 20.17 -30.15 10.65
N ARG A 595 19.23 -31.12 10.64
CA ARG A 595 19.44 -32.48 11.18
C ARG A 595 20.67 -33.23 10.65
N GLN A 596 21.26 -32.77 9.54
CA GLN A 596 22.42 -33.38 8.90
C GLN A 596 23.76 -32.84 9.44
N SER A 597 23.74 -31.79 10.25
CA SER A 597 24.94 -31.21 10.83
C SER A 597 25.18 -31.81 12.23
N THR A 598 26.44 -32.08 12.52
CA THR A 598 26.92 -32.56 13.83
C THR A 598 27.21 -31.42 14.81
N HIS A 599 27.09 -30.16 14.38
CA HIS A 599 27.35 -28.99 15.21
C HIS A 599 26.18 -28.65 16.12
N ASP A 600 26.49 -28.02 17.25
CA ASP A 600 25.47 -27.68 18.25
C ASP A 600 24.67 -26.43 17.86
N PHE A 601 25.33 -25.42 17.28
CA PHE A 601 24.70 -24.18 16.81
C PHE A 601 25.25 -23.69 15.47
N GLU A 602 24.41 -22.99 14.70
CA GLU A 602 24.78 -22.28 13.48
C GLU A 602 24.65 -20.77 13.71
N LEU A 603 25.72 -20.02 13.47
CA LEU A 603 25.65 -18.57 13.29
C LEU A 603 25.12 -18.31 11.88
N VAL A 604 23.84 -17.91 11.79
CA VAL A 604 23.14 -17.82 10.50
C VAL A 604 23.28 -16.47 9.81
N ARG A 605 23.36 -15.40 10.60
CA ARG A 605 23.49 -14.04 10.11
C ARG A 605 24.15 -13.14 11.14
N MET A 606 24.91 -12.18 10.66
CA MET A 606 25.31 -10.99 11.40
C MET A 606 25.29 -9.80 10.44
N SER A 607 24.81 -8.64 10.88
CA SER A 607 24.80 -7.41 10.06
C SER A 607 24.72 -6.18 10.94
N SER A 608 25.44 -5.12 10.56
CA SER A 608 25.21 -3.77 11.07
C SER A 608 24.28 -3.01 10.13
N ASP A 609 23.77 -1.87 10.57
CA ASP A 609 23.16 -0.90 9.67
C ASP A 609 24.21 -0.23 8.76
N SER A 610 23.75 0.57 7.80
CA SER A 610 24.60 1.29 6.85
C SER A 610 25.17 2.62 7.38
N LYS A 611 24.98 2.94 8.68
CA LYS A 611 25.30 4.25 9.26
C LYS A 611 26.32 4.17 10.39
N HIS A 612 26.45 3.02 11.03
CA HIS A 612 27.27 2.86 12.23
C HIS A 612 28.31 1.75 12.05
N ARG A 613 29.48 2.01 12.63
CA ARG A 613 30.54 1.00 12.80
C ARG A 613 30.72 0.76 14.30
N VAL A 614 30.33 -0.41 14.78
CA VAL A 614 30.50 -0.78 16.19
C VAL A 614 31.76 -1.63 16.35
N HIS A 615 32.82 -1.04 16.89
CA HIS A 615 34.13 -1.70 16.97
C HIS A 615 34.10 -2.91 17.92
N GLY A 616 34.57 -4.08 17.46
CA GLY A 616 34.67 -5.29 18.30
C GLY A 616 33.32 -5.91 18.72
N ILE A 617 32.20 -5.45 18.16
CA ILE A 617 30.87 -5.90 18.59
C ILE A 617 30.64 -7.38 18.31
N TRP A 618 31.12 -7.89 17.18
CA TRP A 618 30.90 -9.27 16.77
C TRP A 618 31.53 -10.26 17.74
N SER A 619 32.78 -10.02 18.16
CA SER A 619 33.46 -10.84 19.17
C SER A 619 32.74 -10.77 20.53
N LYS A 620 32.21 -9.60 20.91
CA LYS A 620 31.45 -9.43 22.15
C LYS A 620 30.15 -10.23 22.14
N LEU A 621 29.36 -10.15 21.06
CA LEU A 621 28.11 -10.90 20.91
C LEU A 621 28.36 -12.41 20.89
N LEU A 622 29.39 -12.87 20.18
CA LEU A 622 29.75 -14.29 20.16
C LEU A 622 30.17 -14.80 21.54
N LYS A 623 30.99 -14.04 22.29
CA LYS A 623 31.38 -14.39 23.67
C LYS A 623 30.18 -14.45 24.61
N MET A 624 29.23 -13.52 24.48
CA MET A 624 27.99 -13.55 25.25
C MET A 624 27.18 -14.81 24.95
N PHE A 625 27.02 -15.16 23.67
CA PHE A 625 26.34 -16.39 23.27
C PHE A 625 27.02 -17.65 23.83
N ILE A 626 28.35 -17.74 23.72
CA ILE A 626 29.12 -18.88 24.26
C ILE A 626 28.93 -18.99 25.77
N LYS A 627 28.99 -17.87 26.51
CA LYS A 627 28.80 -17.87 27.96
C LYS A 627 27.40 -18.33 28.37
N GLU A 628 26.38 -17.89 27.65
CA GLU A 628 24.98 -18.15 28.01
C GLU A 628 24.53 -19.57 27.64
N TYR A 629 24.96 -20.07 26.47
CA TYR A 629 24.50 -21.36 25.95
C TYR A 629 25.50 -22.50 26.08
N SER A 630 26.77 -22.21 26.41
CA SER A 630 27.86 -23.19 26.52
C SER A 630 27.89 -24.21 25.35
N PRO A 631 27.88 -23.75 24.08
CA PRO A 631 27.77 -24.64 22.94
C PRO A 631 29.05 -25.47 22.75
N LYS A 632 28.90 -26.75 22.41
CA LYS A 632 30.07 -27.62 22.11
C LYS A 632 30.80 -27.18 20.84
N SER A 633 30.06 -26.72 19.85
CA SER A 633 30.60 -26.23 18.58
C SER A 633 29.63 -25.27 17.90
N ILE A 634 30.18 -24.28 17.18
CA ILE A 634 29.41 -23.33 16.38
C ILE A 634 29.95 -23.37 14.96
N VAL A 635 29.06 -23.50 13.98
CA VAL A 635 29.41 -23.46 12.55
C VAL A 635 28.80 -22.23 11.88
N SER A 636 29.44 -21.75 10.83
CA SER A 636 28.90 -20.70 9.96
C SER A 636 29.42 -20.88 8.53
N PHE A 637 28.82 -20.19 7.57
CA PHE A 637 29.15 -20.32 6.16
C PHE A 637 29.39 -18.94 5.54
N SER A 638 30.37 -18.84 4.66
CA SER A 638 30.59 -17.65 3.82
C SER A 638 29.89 -17.87 2.47
N ASP A 639 29.48 -16.81 1.77
CA ASP A 639 29.04 -16.95 0.38
C ASP A 639 30.22 -16.51 -0.50
N ASN A 640 30.89 -17.46 -1.15
CA ASN A 640 32.12 -17.20 -1.91
C ASN A 640 31.90 -16.23 -3.07
N ARG A 641 30.65 -16.04 -3.52
CA ARG A 641 30.32 -15.03 -4.52
C ARG A 641 30.54 -13.62 -4.03
N LEU A 642 30.46 -13.37 -2.73
CA LEU A 642 30.39 -12.02 -2.18
C LEU A 642 31.44 -11.75 -1.10
N PHE A 643 31.88 -12.78 -0.38
CA PHE A 643 32.74 -12.66 0.80
C PHE A 643 33.84 -13.71 0.81
N SER A 644 34.96 -13.38 1.45
CA SER A 644 36.14 -14.24 1.55
C SER A 644 36.20 -15.05 2.85
N GLY A 645 35.16 -15.06 3.68
CA GLY A 645 35.16 -15.76 4.98
C GLY A 645 36.03 -15.15 6.10
N LYS A 646 37.02 -14.31 5.79
CA LYS A 646 37.98 -13.69 6.75
C LYS A 646 37.38 -13.03 8.01
N VAL A 647 36.09 -12.66 7.99
CA VAL A 647 35.41 -12.15 9.19
C VAL A 647 35.29 -13.23 10.27
N TYR A 648 35.11 -14.49 9.88
CA TYR A 648 34.97 -15.61 10.81
C TYR A 648 36.32 -15.98 11.45
N GLU A 649 37.42 -15.89 10.70
CA GLU A 649 38.79 -16.04 11.24
C GLU A 649 39.05 -15.02 12.36
N LYS A 650 38.65 -13.75 12.14
CA LYS A 650 38.75 -12.69 13.17
C LYS A 650 37.87 -12.94 14.41
N LEU A 651 36.87 -13.82 14.27
CA LEU A 651 36.00 -14.29 15.36
C LEU A 651 36.48 -15.62 15.94
N SER A 652 37.71 -16.04 15.61
CA SER A 652 38.34 -17.27 16.06
C SER A 652 37.67 -18.56 15.57
N PHE A 653 36.87 -18.48 14.49
CA PHE A 653 36.46 -19.69 13.78
C PHE A 653 37.65 -20.29 13.05
N LYS A 654 37.69 -21.63 12.99
CA LYS A 654 38.64 -22.38 12.19
C LYS A 654 37.97 -22.77 10.87
N TYR A 655 38.73 -22.76 9.79
CA TYR A 655 38.27 -23.25 8.50
C TYR A 655 38.01 -24.76 8.59
N ASP A 656 36.81 -25.17 8.17
CA ASP A 656 36.32 -26.57 8.26
C ASP A 656 36.22 -27.26 6.88
N GLY A 657 36.27 -26.48 5.79
CA GLY A 657 36.21 -26.99 4.42
C GLY A 657 35.43 -26.06 3.48
N THR A 658 35.50 -26.36 2.18
CA THR A 658 34.74 -25.66 1.13
C THR A 658 33.53 -26.51 0.75
N ILE A 659 32.36 -25.88 0.70
CA ILE A 659 31.16 -26.54 0.16
C ILE A 659 31.09 -26.28 -1.34
N PRO A 660 30.90 -27.31 -2.19
CA PRO A 660 30.84 -27.13 -3.64
C PRO A 660 29.62 -26.29 -4.06
N PRO A 661 29.68 -25.65 -5.24
CA PRO A 661 28.58 -24.88 -5.80
C PRO A 661 27.22 -25.55 -5.74
N ASP A 662 26.24 -24.82 -5.20
CA ASP A 662 24.85 -25.24 -5.11
C ASP A 662 23.96 -24.43 -6.07
N TYR A 663 22.75 -24.92 -6.36
CA TYR A 663 21.86 -24.32 -7.34
C TYR A 663 20.60 -23.67 -6.76
N TYR A 664 20.16 -22.65 -7.48
CA TYR A 664 18.86 -22.01 -7.37
C TYR A 664 18.06 -22.29 -8.64
N TRP A 665 16.74 -22.21 -8.54
CA TRP A 665 15.85 -22.19 -9.69
C TRP A 665 15.60 -20.75 -10.13
N ALA A 666 15.85 -20.44 -11.41
CA ALA A 666 15.58 -19.16 -12.02
C ALA A 666 14.40 -19.27 -12.98
N LYS A 667 13.48 -18.31 -12.94
CA LYS A 667 12.42 -18.15 -13.94
C LYS A 667 12.10 -16.67 -14.11
N GLY A 668 12.35 -16.13 -15.30
CA GLY A 668 12.32 -14.68 -15.52
C GLY A 668 13.35 -13.96 -14.63
N MET A 669 12.93 -12.88 -13.97
CA MET A 669 13.79 -12.03 -13.12
C MET A 669 13.81 -12.44 -11.64
N VAL A 670 13.58 -13.71 -11.34
CA VAL A 670 13.44 -14.21 -9.96
C VAL A 670 14.21 -15.51 -9.78
N ARG A 671 15.08 -15.55 -8.77
CA ARG A 671 15.70 -16.76 -8.25
C ARG A 671 14.97 -17.29 -7.02
N ARG A 672 14.85 -18.61 -6.92
CA ARG A 672 14.22 -19.33 -5.81
C ARG A 672 15.15 -20.41 -5.30
N HIS A 673 15.29 -20.49 -3.98
CA HIS A 673 16.08 -21.56 -3.35
C HIS A 673 15.46 -22.92 -3.64
N LYS A 674 16.28 -23.94 -3.92
CA LYS A 674 15.85 -25.29 -4.30
C LYS A 674 14.82 -25.91 -3.34
N SER A 675 14.95 -25.65 -2.04
CA SER A 675 14.01 -26.17 -1.04
C SER A 675 12.57 -25.66 -1.21
N GLY A 676 12.38 -24.48 -1.81
CA GLY A 676 11.07 -23.86 -2.03
C GLY A 676 10.34 -24.42 -3.25
N LEU A 677 10.98 -25.25 -4.06
CA LEU A 677 10.40 -25.87 -5.25
C LEU A 677 10.50 -27.40 -5.23
N ARG A 678 10.62 -27.99 -4.04
CA ARG A 678 10.61 -29.45 -3.87
C ARG A 678 9.32 -30.07 -4.41
N LYS A 679 9.39 -31.30 -4.93
CA LYS A 679 8.19 -32.04 -5.38
C LYS A 679 7.15 -32.16 -4.26
N THR A 680 5.91 -31.78 -4.56
CA THR A 680 4.73 -32.08 -3.73
C THR A 680 4.38 -33.56 -3.79
N ASN A 681 3.55 -34.04 -2.85
CA ASN A 681 3.12 -35.45 -2.87
C ASN A 681 2.39 -35.83 -4.16
N LYS A 682 1.59 -34.92 -4.73
CA LYS A 682 0.92 -35.12 -6.03
C LYS A 682 1.92 -35.19 -7.18
N GLU A 683 2.92 -34.33 -7.19
CA GLU A 683 3.95 -34.32 -8.25
C GLU A 683 4.84 -35.57 -8.21
N LYS A 684 5.06 -36.17 -7.03
CA LYS A 684 5.80 -37.43 -6.92
C LYS A 684 5.12 -38.59 -7.66
N LEU A 685 3.79 -38.58 -7.77
CA LEU A 685 3.03 -39.61 -8.48
C LEU A 685 3.22 -39.58 -10.01
N THR A 686 3.78 -38.50 -10.56
CA THR A 686 3.99 -38.36 -12.00
C THR A 686 5.17 -39.17 -12.54
N GLY A 687 5.97 -39.80 -11.67
CA GLY A 687 7.20 -40.52 -12.03
C GLY A 687 8.38 -39.62 -12.44
N LYS A 688 8.12 -38.36 -12.85
CA LYS A 688 9.15 -37.42 -13.28
C LYS A 688 10.09 -37.00 -12.15
N THR A 689 11.36 -36.78 -12.49
CA THR A 689 12.35 -36.16 -11.61
C THR A 689 11.99 -34.70 -11.32
N GLU A 690 12.52 -34.13 -10.24
CA GLU A 690 12.29 -32.71 -9.94
C GLU A 690 12.84 -31.81 -11.07
N ILE A 691 13.96 -32.19 -11.68
CA ILE A 691 14.59 -31.43 -12.76
C ILE A 691 13.69 -31.42 -14.00
N GLU A 692 13.16 -32.57 -14.42
CA GLU A 692 12.24 -32.64 -15.56
C GLU A 692 10.98 -31.82 -15.32
N LEU A 693 10.40 -31.93 -14.12
CA LEU A 693 9.20 -31.19 -13.76
C LEU A 693 9.42 -29.67 -13.78
N ARG A 694 10.50 -29.19 -13.15
CA ARG A 694 10.77 -27.75 -13.07
C ARG A 694 11.21 -27.17 -14.42
N THR A 695 11.98 -27.93 -15.20
CA THR A 695 12.33 -27.57 -16.58
C THR A 695 11.08 -27.45 -17.46
N ALA A 696 10.14 -28.41 -17.39
CA ALA A 696 8.87 -28.36 -18.12
C ALA A 696 8.00 -27.16 -17.70
N GLN A 697 8.18 -26.66 -16.47
CA GLN A 697 7.53 -25.45 -15.96
C GLN A 697 8.29 -24.16 -16.32
N GLY A 698 9.37 -24.23 -17.10
CA GLY A 698 10.17 -23.10 -17.54
C GLY A 698 11.12 -22.55 -16.47
N TYR A 699 11.52 -23.36 -15.50
CA TYR A 699 12.60 -23.03 -14.58
C TYR A 699 13.94 -23.53 -15.12
N GLU A 700 14.97 -22.73 -14.95
CA GLU A 700 16.35 -23.07 -15.27
C GLU A 700 17.16 -23.14 -13.97
N ARG A 701 18.21 -23.99 -13.93
CA ARG A 701 19.12 -24.02 -12.77
C ARG A 701 20.18 -22.96 -12.93
N ILE A 702 20.58 -22.32 -11.84
CA ILE A 702 21.68 -21.36 -11.79
C ILE A 702 22.51 -21.62 -10.53
N TRP A 703 23.83 -21.47 -10.58
CA TRP A 703 24.73 -22.00 -9.53
C TRP A 703 25.50 -20.91 -8.81
N ASP A 704 25.61 -20.99 -7.49
CA ASP A 704 26.56 -20.14 -6.76
C ASP A 704 28.03 -20.60 -6.96
N LEU A 705 28.94 -20.04 -6.16
CA LEU A 705 30.37 -20.37 -6.20
C LEU A 705 30.80 -21.17 -4.96
N GLY A 706 29.85 -21.83 -4.30
CA GLY A 706 30.09 -22.54 -3.05
C GLY A 706 30.14 -21.61 -1.84
N LYS A 707 30.54 -22.18 -0.70
CA LYS A 707 30.57 -21.53 0.61
C LYS A 707 31.82 -21.85 1.41
#